data_AF-A0A9P0AWH9-F1
#
_entry.id   AF-A0A9P0AWH9-F1
#
_cell.length_a   1.000
_cell.length_b   1.000
_cell.length_c   1.000
_cell.angle_alpha   90.00
_cell.angle_beta   90.00
_cell.angle_gamma   90.00
#
_symmetry.space_group_name_H-M   'P 1'
#
loop_
_entity.id
_entity.type
_entity.pdbx_description
1 polymer ?
#
loop_
_entity_poly.entity_id
_entity_poly.type
_entity_poly.pdbx_seq_one_letter_code
_entity_poly.pdbx_strand_id
1 'polypeptide(L)'
;MVNFNFKGLMAPVFTVFNDDMTLNTNKILNYATFLQKSGINGVLGEFKKYSTGPGQKNFNGTSGEGMSLNVKERMSVAESWVKAVKETKQHLMVQVGGAPLPDVLQLAKHAEQIGVDSILCLPELYFKPTNVEELANYLKLVGEAAPNTPLLYYHIPAWTNVNIHMGKFLNFVPNKIPTFSGIKFTSVNLEEGMEAVRANNRSFAVFLGADTLTAGAMAMGFDSAISTTLNIFPQLSIDIMNFLKSSKIQEAKETQDKLSTLTSIITKNGTWVPTMKAAMNLATPINVGVARSPLMNLNKDQLTEMKNSLSKHIKFPVFITTKSQSLSCLTLGNPAVYSVNDGYVRLCLQFLTKIINMEQVNVYRKMLAVTVTSVLLEHGFDGAEKDSLGTLTEMLQAFICEVGHLGRNYCELNGRSEPLLADIIMAFVDMGYNLNEIPKYVRGVQHSVLPSLQPQTATKQLNMLSAGTKQSLPVHIPQHYPPFPDPHAYVRTPTHKQPVIDYESVREKAAIQKRDIEKALTKFLAKTSEVHNLFETDEANIFPLIACKPPYPPYLSALLPQDQIFDPEDLDFDPKSQILQQVKDAKEAKERKRVKIEPKEEVEEAEENLNDSAKSEESTTPKTFIDNPYLAATKLPSKENAEGS
;
A
#
# COMPACT_ATOMS: atom_id res chain seq x y z
N MET A 1 -31.16 21.45 32.69
CA MET A 1 -30.18 20.68 31.89
C MET A 1 -29.28 21.67 31.20
N VAL A 2 -28.01 21.32 30.96
CA VAL A 2 -27.13 22.13 30.09
C VAL A 2 -27.57 22.02 28.63
N ASN A 3 -27.28 23.04 27.83
CA ASN A 3 -27.69 23.09 26.42
C ASN A 3 -26.53 22.64 25.51
N PHE A 4 -26.80 21.76 24.55
CA PHE A 4 -25.81 21.24 23.60
C PHE A 4 -26.39 21.17 22.19
N ASN A 5 -25.82 21.96 21.27
CA ASN A 5 -26.37 22.16 19.92
C ASN A 5 -25.41 21.77 18.79
N PHE A 6 -24.23 21.22 19.09
CA PHE A 6 -23.26 20.85 18.06
C PHE A 6 -23.73 19.63 17.27
N LYS A 7 -23.68 19.72 15.93
CA LYS A 7 -24.01 18.64 14.99
C LYS A 7 -23.04 18.64 13.81
N GLY A 8 -22.94 17.48 13.14
CA GLY A 8 -22.08 17.28 11.98
C GLY A 8 -20.73 16.65 12.33
N LEU A 9 -19.67 17.07 11.63
CA LEU A 9 -18.34 16.42 11.68
C LEU A 9 -17.42 17.04 12.72
N MET A 10 -16.83 16.19 13.56
CA MET A 10 -15.88 16.58 14.60
C MET A 10 -14.62 15.72 14.54
N ALA A 11 -13.45 16.32 14.32
CA ALA A 11 -12.20 15.56 14.24
C ALA A 11 -11.69 15.18 15.65
N PRO A 12 -11.50 13.89 15.98
CA PRO A 12 -10.72 13.48 17.13
C PRO A 12 -9.25 13.72 16.81
N VAL A 13 -8.63 14.71 17.45
CA VAL A 13 -7.29 15.21 17.06
C VAL A 13 -6.16 14.37 17.65
N PHE A 14 -5.02 14.30 16.96
CA PHE A 14 -3.82 13.65 17.49
C PHE A 14 -3.10 14.54 18.49
N THR A 15 -2.47 13.94 19.50
CA THR A 15 -1.52 14.68 20.33
C THR A 15 -0.25 14.92 19.53
N VAL A 16 0.15 16.18 19.45
CA VAL A 16 1.35 16.60 18.72
C VAL A 16 2.57 16.42 19.63
N PHE A 17 3.54 15.62 19.19
CA PHE A 17 4.83 15.46 19.87
C PHE A 17 5.99 16.11 19.09
N ASN A 18 7.04 16.44 19.83
CA ASN A 18 8.40 16.66 19.32
C ASN A 18 9.12 15.33 19.14
N ASP A 19 10.30 15.36 18.51
CA ASP A 19 11.13 14.16 18.26
C ASP A 19 11.70 13.55 19.58
N ASP A 20 11.77 14.34 20.65
CA ASP A 20 12.12 13.92 22.02
C ASP A 20 10.90 13.40 22.84
N MET A 21 9.74 13.24 22.20
CA MET A 21 8.45 12.84 22.79
C MET A 21 7.81 13.86 23.74
N THR A 22 8.33 15.09 23.89
CA THR A 22 7.62 16.14 24.65
C THR A 22 6.42 16.66 23.86
N LEU A 23 5.44 17.24 24.54
CA LEU A 23 4.30 17.90 23.90
C LEU A 23 4.75 19.10 23.04
N ASN A 24 4.24 19.21 21.82
CA ASN A 24 4.38 20.40 20.98
C ASN A 24 3.03 21.14 20.89
N THR A 25 2.72 21.92 21.92
CA THR A 25 1.51 22.74 21.99
C THR A 25 1.51 23.87 20.94
N ASN A 26 2.68 24.37 20.55
CA ASN A 26 2.82 25.48 19.60
C ASN A 26 2.23 25.18 18.20
N LYS A 27 2.24 23.92 17.77
CA LYS A 27 1.61 23.49 16.50
C LYS A 27 0.08 23.43 16.54
N ILE A 28 -0.56 23.47 17.72
CA ILE A 28 -2.01 23.25 17.85
C ILE A 28 -2.84 24.31 17.12
N LEU A 29 -2.43 25.59 17.12
CA LEU A 29 -3.13 26.64 16.36
C LEU A 29 -3.10 26.38 14.84
N ASN A 30 -1.95 25.96 14.30
CA ASN A 30 -1.82 25.62 12.88
C ASN A 30 -2.69 24.41 12.51
N TYR A 31 -2.78 23.42 13.40
CA TYR A 31 -3.61 22.22 13.23
C TYR A 31 -5.11 22.56 13.28
N ALA A 32 -5.55 23.35 14.27
CA ALA A 32 -6.91 23.87 14.34
C ALA A 32 -7.29 24.66 13.07
N THR A 33 -6.39 25.55 12.63
CA THR A 33 -6.56 26.37 11.41
C THR A 33 -6.63 25.52 10.14
N PHE A 34 -5.86 24.44 10.04
CA PHE A 34 -5.95 23.47 8.95
C PHE A 34 -7.34 22.80 8.92
N LEU A 35 -7.79 22.24 10.06
CA LEU A 35 -9.10 21.58 10.15
C LEU A 35 -10.24 22.55 9.84
N GLN A 36 -10.18 23.78 10.36
CA GLN A 36 -11.16 24.84 10.09
C GLN A 36 -11.23 25.16 8.59
N LYS A 37 -10.08 25.38 7.93
CA LYS A 37 -10.01 25.64 6.48
C LYS A 37 -10.44 24.44 5.63
N SER A 38 -10.36 23.23 6.17
CA SER A 38 -10.92 22.01 5.56
C SER A 38 -12.38 21.75 5.90
N GLY A 39 -13.12 22.72 6.45
CA GLY A 39 -14.57 22.61 6.69
C GLY A 39 -14.96 21.78 7.92
N ILE A 40 -14.05 21.57 8.88
CA ILE A 40 -14.34 20.85 10.12
C ILE A 40 -14.63 21.83 11.25
N ASN A 41 -15.90 21.89 11.67
CA ASN A 41 -16.40 22.82 12.68
C ASN A 41 -16.24 22.33 14.14
N GLY A 42 -15.91 21.06 14.38
CA GLY A 42 -15.71 20.52 15.72
C GLY A 42 -14.35 19.84 15.87
N VAL A 43 -13.74 19.98 17.04
CA VAL A 43 -12.51 19.28 17.42
C VAL A 43 -12.68 18.59 18.77
N LEU A 44 -12.16 17.38 18.89
CA LEU A 44 -12.19 16.59 20.11
C LEU A 44 -10.77 16.21 20.52
N GLY A 45 -10.32 16.72 21.68
CA GLY A 45 -9.09 16.25 22.33
C GLY A 45 -9.28 14.86 22.92
N GLU A 46 -9.01 13.81 22.14
CA GLU A 46 -9.15 12.41 22.59
C GLU A 46 -7.92 11.88 23.32
N PHE A 47 -8.14 10.99 24.28
CA PHE A 47 -7.06 10.37 25.04
C PHE A 47 -7.41 8.89 25.38
N LYS A 48 -6.44 7.96 25.38
CA LYS A 48 -6.68 6.51 25.62
C LYS A 48 -5.44 5.72 26.10
N LYS A 49 -5.68 4.60 26.80
CA LYS A 49 -4.71 3.56 27.20
C LYS A 49 -4.75 2.34 26.29
N TYR A 50 -3.61 1.68 26.06
CA TYR A 50 -3.59 0.36 25.42
C TYR A 50 -3.67 -0.77 26.45
N SER A 51 -4.21 -1.92 26.03
CA SER A 51 -4.15 -3.20 26.74
C SER A 51 -3.62 -4.25 25.77
N THR A 52 -2.58 -4.99 26.16
CA THR A 52 -1.89 -5.95 25.30
C THR A 52 -2.44 -7.36 25.48
N GLY A 53 -3.48 -7.71 24.72
CA GLY A 53 -3.97 -9.08 24.57
C GLY A 53 -3.41 -9.74 23.30
N PRO A 54 -2.92 -10.99 23.34
CA PRO A 54 -2.47 -11.69 22.15
C PRO A 54 -3.65 -12.05 21.21
N GLY A 55 -3.43 -11.92 19.90
CA GLY A 55 -4.36 -12.40 18.85
C GLY A 55 -5.32 -11.36 18.26
N GLN A 56 -5.55 -10.21 18.91
CA GLN A 56 -6.62 -9.29 18.49
C GLN A 56 -6.21 -8.32 17.36
N LYS A 57 -6.09 -8.83 16.13
CA LYS A 57 -6.21 -7.99 14.92
C LYS A 57 -7.67 -7.54 14.78
N ASN A 58 -8.00 -6.29 15.15
CA ASN A 58 -8.67 -5.33 14.25
C ASN A 58 -9.12 -3.99 14.91
N PHE A 59 -8.58 -2.88 14.38
CA PHE A 59 -9.25 -1.59 14.08
C PHE A 59 -9.82 -0.64 15.17
N ASN A 60 -9.89 0.64 14.76
CA ASN A 60 -10.59 1.79 15.35
C ASN A 60 -10.31 2.08 16.84
N GLY A 61 -9.30 2.90 17.15
CA GLY A 61 -9.03 3.32 18.53
C GLY A 61 -8.33 4.68 18.68
N THR A 62 -9.12 5.72 18.95
CA THR A 62 -8.78 7.05 19.53
C THR A 62 -7.47 7.74 19.13
N SER A 63 -7.57 8.91 18.50
CA SER A 63 -6.42 9.62 17.92
C SER A 63 -5.37 10.12 18.92
N GLY A 64 -5.77 10.77 20.02
CA GLY A 64 -4.87 11.64 20.79
C GLY A 64 -4.11 11.02 21.98
N GLU A 65 -4.03 9.70 22.09
CA GLU A 65 -3.05 8.95 22.91
C GLU A 65 -3.06 9.10 24.44
N GLY A 66 -3.75 10.07 25.02
CA GLY A 66 -3.45 10.54 26.38
C GLY A 66 -3.90 9.75 27.62
N MET A 67 -3.85 8.42 27.63
CA MET A 67 -3.43 7.73 28.87
C MET A 67 -1.97 7.26 28.78
N SER A 68 -1.31 7.51 27.63
CA SER A 68 0.15 7.70 27.51
C SER A 68 0.56 9.15 27.86
N LEU A 69 -0.38 10.02 28.22
CA LEU A 69 -0.15 11.34 28.81
C LEU A 69 -0.52 11.31 30.30
N ASN A 70 0.20 12.07 31.13
CA ASN A 70 -0.19 12.32 32.52
C ASN A 70 -1.23 13.46 32.64
N VAL A 71 -1.80 13.65 33.83
CA VAL A 71 -2.84 14.66 34.10
C VAL A 71 -2.40 16.08 33.69
N LYS A 72 -1.17 16.50 34.00
CA LYS A 72 -0.66 17.84 33.65
C LYS A 72 -0.48 18.01 32.15
N GLU A 73 -0.06 16.96 31.45
CA GLU A 73 0.05 16.95 29.99
C GLU A 73 -1.33 17.12 29.33
N ARG A 74 -2.35 16.39 29.80
CA ARG A 74 -3.73 16.51 29.29
C ARG A 74 -4.30 17.91 29.51
N MET A 75 -4.07 18.49 30.69
CA MET A 75 -4.44 19.88 31.02
C MET A 75 -3.78 20.89 30.08
N SER A 76 -2.47 20.77 29.87
CA SER A 76 -1.71 21.67 28.98
C SER A 76 -2.14 21.57 27.52
N VAL A 77 -2.48 20.36 27.04
CA VAL A 77 -3.07 20.14 25.71
C VAL A 77 -4.44 20.81 25.62
N ALA A 78 -5.33 20.62 26.61
CA ALA A 78 -6.67 21.20 26.62
C ALA A 78 -6.64 22.74 26.64
N GLU A 79 -5.80 23.36 27.48
CA GLU A 79 -5.56 24.81 27.50
C GLU A 79 -5.06 25.36 26.16
N SER A 80 -4.25 24.58 25.44
CA SER A 80 -3.71 24.97 24.14
C SER A 80 -4.76 24.88 23.03
N TRP A 81 -5.64 23.87 23.08
CA TRP A 81 -6.81 23.80 22.21
C TRP A 81 -7.82 24.92 22.50
N VAL A 82 -8.10 25.24 23.78
CA VAL A 82 -8.95 26.39 24.16
C VAL A 82 -8.43 27.70 23.58
N LYS A 83 -7.11 27.92 23.57
CA LYS A 83 -6.50 29.10 22.93
C LYS A 83 -6.73 29.09 21.42
N ALA A 84 -6.48 27.96 20.75
CA ALA A 84 -6.65 27.84 19.31
C ALA A 84 -8.11 28.00 18.84
N VAL A 85 -9.09 27.40 19.52
CA VAL A 85 -10.50 27.51 19.10
C VAL A 85 -11.12 28.89 19.33
N LYS A 86 -10.56 29.69 20.25
CA LYS A 86 -10.94 31.11 20.38
C LYS A 86 -10.63 31.91 19.11
N GLU A 87 -9.66 31.48 18.31
CA GLU A 87 -9.39 32.03 16.98
C GLU A 87 -10.23 31.33 15.90
N THR A 88 -10.21 30.00 15.83
CA THR A 88 -10.84 29.25 14.72
C THR A 88 -12.37 29.10 14.79
N LYS A 89 -12.97 29.40 15.96
CA LYS A 89 -14.41 29.26 16.24
C LYS A 89 -14.97 27.84 16.06
N GLN A 90 -14.11 26.83 16.24
CA GLN A 90 -14.52 25.43 16.27
C GLN A 90 -15.05 25.05 17.65
N HIS A 91 -16.05 24.17 17.72
CA HIS A 91 -16.53 23.61 18.98
C HIS A 91 -15.49 22.65 19.57
N LEU A 92 -15.05 22.88 20.80
CA LEU A 92 -14.08 22.05 21.50
C LEU A 92 -14.75 21.09 22.48
N MET A 93 -14.59 19.80 22.20
CA MET A 93 -14.86 18.73 23.16
C MET A 93 -13.54 18.23 23.76
N VAL A 94 -13.48 17.98 25.07
CA VAL A 94 -12.28 17.43 25.73
C VAL A 94 -12.58 16.10 26.38
N GLN A 95 -11.77 15.08 26.09
CA GLN A 95 -11.92 13.76 26.69
C GLN A 95 -11.34 13.76 28.12
N VAL A 96 -12.12 13.32 29.11
CA VAL A 96 -11.74 13.35 30.55
C VAL A 96 -11.61 11.96 31.17
N GLY A 97 -12.47 11.01 30.80
CA GLY A 97 -12.50 9.64 31.36
C GLY A 97 -11.28 8.77 31.06
N GLY A 98 -11.26 7.52 31.54
CA GLY A 98 -10.23 6.52 31.20
C GLY A 98 -8.92 6.57 31.99
N ALA A 99 -8.78 7.55 32.88
CA ALA A 99 -7.85 7.55 34.00
C ALA A 99 -8.57 7.05 35.27
N PRO A 100 -7.89 6.82 36.42
CA PRO A 100 -8.56 6.57 37.68
C PRO A 100 -9.55 7.69 38.03
N LEU A 101 -10.69 7.36 38.64
CA LEU A 101 -11.77 8.31 38.92
C LEU A 101 -11.31 9.68 39.50
N PRO A 102 -10.39 9.78 40.50
CA PRO A 102 -9.93 11.08 41.00
C PRO A 102 -9.31 11.99 39.92
N ASP A 103 -8.51 11.42 39.02
CA ASP A 103 -7.91 12.14 37.88
C ASP A 103 -9.00 12.59 36.89
N VAL A 104 -10.01 11.75 36.64
CA VAL A 104 -11.14 12.07 35.76
C VAL A 104 -11.95 13.25 36.32
N LEU A 105 -12.23 13.27 37.62
CA LEU A 105 -12.92 14.39 38.27
C LEU A 105 -12.06 15.67 38.26
N GLN A 106 -10.74 15.55 38.48
CA GLN A 106 -9.82 16.68 38.38
C GLN A 106 -9.77 17.27 36.96
N LEU A 107 -9.78 16.41 35.93
CA LEU A 107 -9.78 16.81 34.52
C LEU A 107 -11.12 17.38 34.07
N ALA A 108 -12.25 16.85 34.53
CA ALA A 108 -13.58 17.42 34.28
C ALA A 108 -13.68 18.84 34.87
N LYS A 109 -13.24 19.02 36.13
CA LYS A 109 -13.22 20.33 36.79
C LYS A 109 -12.30 21.34 36.09
N HIS A 110 -11.12 20.91 35.63
CA HIS A 110 -10.21 21.76 34.84
C HIS A 110 -10.83 22.15 33.50
N ALA A 111 -11.49 21.21 32.81
CA ALA A 111 -12.17 21.47 31.54
C ALA A 111 -13.29 22.53 31.68
N GLU A 112 -14.08 22.48 32.75
CA GLU A 112 -15.04 23.57 33.06
C GLU A 112 -14.31 24.90 33.33
N GLN A 113 -13.26 24.88 34.16
CA GLN A 113 -12.50 26.08 34.53
C GLN A 113 -11.83 26.81 33.35
N ILE A 114 -11.39 26.09 32.32
CA ILE A 114 -10.81 26.69 31.09
C ILE A 114 -11.88 27.09 30.06
N GLY A 115 -13.14 26.68 30.27
CA GLY A 115 -14.28 26.99 29.40
C GLY A 115 -14.30 26.20 28.10
N VAL A 116 -14.28 24.86 28.18
CA VAL A 116 -14.55 24.00 27.00
C VAL A 116 -16.06 23.95 26.70
N ASP A 117 -16.43 23.76 25.43
CA ASP A 117 -17.84 23.69 25.02
C ASP A 117 -18.52 22.37 25.43
N SER A 118 -17.73 21.32 25.71
CA SER A 118 -18.22 19.99 26.15
C SER A 118 -17.10 19.06 26.65
N ILE A 119 -17.45 18.04 27.43
CA ILE A 119 -16.56 16.95 27.84
C ILE A 119 -17.04 15.58 27.38
N LEU A 120 -16.10 14.69 27.06
CA LEU A 120 -16.35 13.29 26.67
C LEU A 120 -15.75 12.33 27.69
N CYS A 121 -16.55 11.45 28.27
CA CYS A 121 -16.09 10.51 29.28
C CYS A 121 -16.07 9.06 28.78
N LEU A 122 -14.88 8.46 28.72
CA LEU A 122 -14.68 7.01 28.59
C LEU A 122 -15.00 6.35 29.96
N PRO A 123 -15.57 5.13 30.01
CA PRO A 123 -15.89 4.49 31.28
C PRO A 123 -14.63 4.20 32.10
N GLU A 124 -14.80 3.91 33.39
CA GLU A 124 -13.75 3.29 34.22
C GLU A 124 -13.27 2.00 33.53
N LEU A 125 -11.94 1.84 33.45
CA LEU A 125 -11.27 0.81 32.65
C LEU A 125 -10.80 -0.38 33.51
N TYR A 126 -10.73 -0.22 34.83
CA TYR A 126 -10.35 -1.28 35.75
C TYR A 126 -11.58 -1.85 36.48
N PHE A 127 -12.23 -1.04 37.31
CA PHE A 127 -13.52 -1.38 37.95
C PHE A 127 -14.69 -1.07 37.00
N LYS A 128 -14.74 -1.83 35.91
CA LYS A 128 -15.65 -1.61 34.79
C LYS A 128 -17.12 -1.70 35.21
N PRO A 129 -17.97 -0.72 34.86
CA PRO A 129 -19.41 -0.82 35.10
C PRO A 129 -19.99 -1.95 34.24
N THR A 130 -20.77 -2.82 34.89
CA THR A 130 -21.39 -4.03 34.32
C THR A 130 -22.80 -3.77 33.79
N ASN A 131 -23.48 -2.75 34.35
CA ASN A 131 -24.88 -2.45 34.07
C ASN A 131 -25.13 -0.93 33.93
N VAL A 132 -26.35 -0.61 33.49
CA VAL A 132 -26.83 0.74 33.20
C VAL A 132 -26.75 1.66 34.44
N GLU A 133 -26.98 1.14 35.64
CA GLU A 133 -27.01 1.95 36.87
C GLU A 133 -25.60 2.31 37.33
N GLU A 134 -24.66 1.36 37.32
CA GLU A 134 -23.25 1.58 37.62
C GLU A 134 -22.62 2.62 36.66
N LEU A 135 -22.92 2.52 35.36
CA LEU A 135 -22.44 3.48 34.36
C LEU A 135 -23.04 4.87 34.58
N ALA A 136 -24.34 4.95 34.89
CA ALA A 136 -24.99 6.22 35.21
C ALA A 136 -24.43 6.87 36.49
N ASN A 137 -24.13 6.07 37.52
CA ASN A 137 -23.53 6.55 38.77
C ASN A 137 -22.11 7.09 38.54
N TYR A 138 -21.27 6.39 37.78
CA TYR A 138 -19.94 6.88 37.37
C TYR A 138 -20.04 8.22 36.61
N LEU A 139 -20.94 8.31 35.62
CA LEU A 139 -21.12 9.53 34.83
C LEU A 139 -21.76 10.68 35.62
N LYS A 140 -22.59 10.39 36.63
CA LYS A 140 -23.15 11.39 37.54
C LYS A 140 -22.05 12.11 38.31
N LEU A 141 -21.08 11.38 38.86
CA LEU A 141 -19.93 11.96 39.57
C LEU A 141 -19.08 12.86 38.64
N VAL A 142 -18.86 12.44 37.40
CA VAL A 142 -18.15 13.25 36.39
C VAL A 142 -18.95 14.51 36.02
N GLY A 143 -20.27 14.41 35.93
CA GLY A 143 -21.16 15.55 35.70
C GLY A 143 -21.21 16.52 36.89
N GLU A 144 -21.08 16.04 38.12
CA GLU A 144 -21.02 16.85 39.35
C GLU A 144 -19.69 17.60 39.50
N ALA A 145 -18.61 17.12 38.86
CA ALA A 145 -17.32 17.82 38.79
C ALA A 145 -17.25 18.92 37.71
N ALA A 146 -18.20 18.94 36.77
CA ALA A 146 -18.33 19.96 35.72
C ALA A 146 -19.82 20.32 35.48
N PRO A 147 -20.53 20.86 36.49
CA PRO A 147 -21.99 20.99 36.52
C PRO A 147 -22.60 21.90 35.45
N ASN A 148 -21.80 22.71 34.75
CA ASN A 148 -22.23 23.63 33.70
C ASN A 148 -21.81 23.15 32.29
N THR A 149 -20.93 22.17 32.19
CA THR A 149 -20.39 21.69 30.90
C THR A 149 -21.18 20.48 30.37
N PRO A 150 -21.60 20.48 29.08
CA PRO A 150 -22.20 19.31 28.43
C PRO A 150 -21.33 18.06 28.51
N LEU A 151 -21.87 17.00 29.10
CA LEU A 151 -21.21 15.70 29.27
C LEU A 151 -21.74 14.69 28.25
N LEU A 152 -20.83 14.08 27.50
CA LEU A 152 -21.12 12.95 26.61
C LEU A 152 -20.39 11.69 27.07
N TYR A 153 -20.96 10.52 26.83
CA TYR A 153 -20.33 9.23 27.11
C TYR A 153 -19.67 8.61 25.87
N TYR A 154 -18.48 8.03 26.02
CA TYR A 154 -17.79 7.32 24.95
C TYR A 154 -18.03 5.81 25.05
N HIS A 155 -19.00 5.33 24.28
CA HIS A 155 -19.26 3.91 24.09
C HIS A 155 -18.31 3.33 23.04
N ILE A 156 -17.38 2.47 23.49
CA ILE A 156 -16.45 1.73 22.62
C ILE A 156 -16.17 0.32 23.21
N PRO A 157 -17.15 -0.59 23.13
CA PRO A 157 -17.13 -1.87 23.87
C PRO A 157 -16.00 -2.78 23.43
N ALA A 158 -15.62 -2.77 22.14
CA ALA A 158 -14.52 -3.56 21.59
C ALA A 158 -13.14 -3.26 22.22
N TRP A 159 -13.00 -2.16 22.98
CA TRP A 159 -11.75 -1.76 23.64
C TRP A 159 -11.88 -1.56 25.15
N THR A 160 -13.09 -1.28 25.65
CA THR A 160 -13.35 -1.11 27.09
C THR A 160 -13.82 -2.42 27.73
N ASN A 161 -14.44 -3.31 26.96
CA ASN A 161 -15.29 -4.43 27.39
C ASN A 161 -16.50 -3.98 28.25
N VAL A 162 -16.87 -2.69 28.21
CA VAL A 162 -18.08 -2.14 28.85
C VAL A 162 -19.23 -2.22 27.85
N ASN A 163 -19.80 -3.41 27.72
CA ASN A 163 -20.80 -3.74 26.69
C ASN A 163 -22.24 -3.52 27.19
N ILE A 164 -22.56 -2.28 27.55
CA ILE A 164 -23.90 -1.85 28.00
C ILE A 164 -24.69 -1.31 26.80
N HIS A 165 -25.92 -1.79 26.61
CA HIS A 165 -26.76 -1.46 25.46
C HIS A 165 -27.21 0.01 25.44
N MET A 166 -26.78 0.78 24.44
CA MET A 166 -26.89 2.24 24.45
C MET A 166 -28.32 2.78 24.31
N GLY A 167 -29.20 2.13 23.55
CA GLY A 167 -30.63 2.49 23.52
C GLY A 167 -31.30 2.41 24.89
N LYS A 168 -30.95 1.38 25.70
CA LYS A 168 -31.50 1.18 27.05
C LYS A 168 -30.91 2.18 28.04
N PHE A 169 -29.61 2.44 27.93
CA PHE A 169 -28.91 3.45 28.72
C PHE A 169 -29.49 4.87 28.50
N LEU A 170 -29.68 5.29 27.24
CA LEU A 170 -30.22 6.61 26.92
C LEU A 170 -31.70 6.78 27.32
N ASN A 171 -32.48 5.71 27.41
CA ASN A 171 -33.83 5.79 27.98
C ASN A 171 -33.84 5.81 29.53
N PHE A 172 -32.74 5.44 30.20
CA PHE A 172 -32.63 5.42 31.67
C PHE A 172 -32.02 6.69 32.28
N VAL A 173 -31.07 7.33 31.58
CA VAL A 173 -30.35 8.54 32.06
C VAL A 173 -31.19 9.80 32.27
N PRO A 174 -32.33 10.06 31.59
CA PRO A 174 -33.14 11.26 31.79
C PRO A 174 -33.42 11.55 33.27
N ASN A 175 -33.25 12.82 33.65
CA ASN A 175 -33.38 13.34 35.02
C ASN A 175 -32.38 12.81 36.06
N LYS A 176 -31.51 11.84 35.74
CA LYS A 176 -30.46 11.33 36.66
C LYS A 176 -29.14 12.12 36.60
N ILE A 177 -28.81 12.68 35.42
CA ILE A 177 -27.56 13.42 35.18
C ILE A 177 -27.87 14.74 34.45
N PRO A 178 -27.96 15.89 35.15
CA PRO A 178 -28.40 17.16 34.56
C PRO A 178 -27.50 17.75 33.46
N THR A 179 -26.25 17.31 33.40
CA THR A 179 -25.24 17.71 32.40
C THR A 179 -25.18 16.78 31.19
N PHE A 180 -25.84 15.62 31.21
CA PHE A 180 -25.68 14.61 30.17
C PHE A 180 -26.41 15.01 28.87
N SER A 181 -25.67 15.01 27.75
CA SER A 181 -26.14 15.53 26.46
C SER A 181 -26.05 14.54 25.29
N GLY A 182 -25.34 13.41 25.43
CA GLY A 182 -25.14 12.52 24.29
C GLY A 182 -24.10 11.41 24.45
N ILE A 183 -23.82 10.72 23.34
CA ILE A 183 -22.78 9.70 23.25
C ILE A 183 -21.93 9.82 21.97
N LYS A 184 -20.66 9.40 22.06
CA LYS A 184 -19.89 8.90 20.92
C LYS A 184 -20.09 7.39 20.85
N PHE A 185 -20.75 6.92 19.79
CA PHE A 185 -21.05 5.51 19.55
C PHE A 185 -20.02 4.92 18.57
N THR A 186 -19.01 4.22 19.12
CA THR A 186 -18.00 3.49 18.33
C THR A 186 -18.26 1.98 18.46
N SER A 187 -19.25 1.51 17.70
CA SER A 187 -19.56 0.10 17.48
C SER A 187 -19.96 -0.11 16.01
N VAL A 188 -19.87 -1.34 15.52
CA VAL A 188 -20.39 -1.73 14.20
C VAL A 188 -21.88 -2.10 14.23
N ASN A 189 -22.47 -2.20 15.44
CA ASN A 189 -23.87 -2.50 15.65
C ASN A 189 -24.75 -1.28 15.34
N LEU A 190 -25.09 -1.06 14.06
CA LEU A 190 -25.96 0.05 13.65
C LEU A 190 -27.42 -0.11 14.09
N GLU A 191 -27.87 -1.31 14.46
CA GLU A 191 -29.20 -1.54 15.04
C GLU A 191 -29.31 -0.88 16.43
N GLU A 192 -28.40 -1.24 17.34
CA GLU A 192 -28.26 -0.57 18.65
C GLU A 192 -27.95 0.93 18.50
N GLY A 193 -27.13 1.29 17.50
CA GLY A 193 -26.84 2.68 17.17
C GLY A 193 -28.11 3.47 16.81
N MET A 194 -29.04 2.86 16.06
CA MET A 194 -30.32 3.47 15.72
C MET A 194 -31.34 3.44 16.86
N GLU A 195 -31.31 2.45 17.76
CA GLU A 195 -32.04 2.55 19.04
C GLU A 195 -31.54 3.75 19.85
N ALA A 196 -30.21 3.94 19.95
CA ALA A 196 -29.61 5.06 20.65
C ALA A 196 -29.99 6.42 20.02
N VAL A 197 -29.97 6.54 18.68
CA VAL A 197 -30.44 7.73 17.95
C VAL A 197 -31.93 8.04 18.23
N ARG A 198 -32.77 7.01 18.38
CA ARG A 198 -34.23 7.14 18.61
C ARG A 198 -34.60 7.35 20.07
N ALA A 199 -33.73 6.95 21.01
CA ALA A 199 -33.98 7.00 22.45
C ALA A 199 -34.43 8.39 22.94
N ASN A 200 -35.34 8.39 23.92
CA ASN A 200 -35.96 9.58 24.50
C ASN A 200 -36.34 10.65 23.44
N ASN A 201 -37.04 10.23 22.38
CA ASN A 201 -37.49 11.05 21.26
C ASN A 201 -36.38 11.88 20.56
N ARG A 202 -35.19 11.28 20.37
CA ARG A 202 -34.01 11.92 19.76
C ARG A 202 -33.45 13.13 20.53
N SER A 203 -33.68 13.21 21.84
CA SER A 203 -33.22 14.34 22.68
C SER A 203 -31.72 14.40 22.95
N PHE A 204 -30.97 13.34 22.61
CA PHE A 204 -29.53 13.23 22.85
C PHE A 204 -28.73 13.29 21.55
N ALA A 205 -27.55 13.93 21.60
CA ALA A 205 -26.63 13.90 20.47
C ALA A 205 -25.94 12.53 20.37
N VAL A 206 -26.01 11.88 19.21
CA VAL A 206 -25.41 10.55 18.98
C VAL A 206 -24.44 10.65 17.81
N PHE A 207 -23.15 10.68 18.12
CA PHE A 207 -22.08 10.78 17.14
C PHE A 207 -21.64 9.38 16.73
N LEU A 208 -21.67 9.07 15.43
CA LEU A 208 -21.02 7.86 14.91
C LEU A 208 -19.49 7.99 15.09
N GLY A 209 -18.84 7.00 15.69
CA GLY A 209 -17.38 6.97 15.83
C GLY A 209 -16.68 5.88 15.02
N ALA A 210 -17.29 5.42 13.93
CA ALA A 210 -16.80 4.37 13.04
C ALA A 210 -16.66 4.89 11.60
N ASP A 211 -15.45 5.34 11.25
CA ASP A 211 -15.09 5.97 9.97
C ASP A 211 -15.66 5.27 8.71
N THR A 212 -15.58 3.94 8.68
CA THR A 212 -15.96 3.09 7.54
C THR A 212 -17.47 2.89 7.38
N LEU A 213 -18.30 3.36 8.32
CA LEU A 213 -19.76 3.22 8.32
C LEU A 213 -20.51 4.55 8.14
N THR A 214 -19.78 5.65 7.90
CA THR A 214 -20.29 7.03 7.85
C THR A 214 -21.53 7.16 6.94
N ALA A 215 -21.45 6.70 5.69
CA ALA A 215 -22.56 6.80 4.75
C ALA A 215 -23.80 5.99 5.17
N GLY A 216 -23.61 4.74 5.62
CA GLY A 216 -24.70 3.85 6.02
C GLY A 216 -25.44 4.37 7.26
N ALA A 217 -24.70 4.75 8.30
CA ALA A 217 -25.29 5.31 9.52
C ALA A 217 -26.04 6.62 9.27
N MET A 218 -25.50 7.50 8.42
CA MET A 218 -26.16 8.76 8.06
C MET A 218 -27.44 8.52 7.25
N ALA A 219 -27.44 7.57 6.32
CA ALA A 219 -28.65 7.16 5.60
C ALA A 219 -29.73 6.55 6.53
N MET A 220 -29.34 5.86 7.61
CA MET A 220 -30.26 5.35 8.63
C MET A 220 -30.79 6.45 9.58
N GLY A 221 -30.12 7.60 9.65
CA GLY A 221 -30.60 8.79 10.38
C GLY A 221 -29.67 9.35 11.46
N PHE A 222 -28.39 8.98 11.50
CA PHE A 222 -27.37 9.76 12.22
C PHE A 222 -27.15 11.11 11.52
N ASP A 223 -26.98 12.20 12.28
CA ASP A 223 -26.70 13.53 11.73
C ASP A 223 -25.26 14.04 12.02
N SER A 224 -24.49 13.29 12.80
CA SER A 224 -23.21 13.73 13.37
C SER A 224 -22.21 12.57 13.50
N ALA A 225 -20.91 12.86 13.38
CA ALA A 225 -19.84 11.86 13.45
C ALA A 225 -18.52 12.39 14.02
N ILE A 226 -17.78 11.53 14.71
CA ILE A 226 -16.44 11.77 15.27
C ILE A 226 -15.47 10.73 14.69
N SER A 227 -14.94 11.03 13.51
CA SER A 227 -14.17 10.10 12.66
C SER A 227 -12.70 10.50 12.56
N THR A 228 -11.77 9.55 12.76
CA THR A 228 -10.31 9.80 12.76
C THR A 228 -9.80 10.34 11.43
N THR A 229 -10.36 9.85 10.33
CA THR A 229 -10.03 10.21 8.95
C THR A 229 -10.29 11.67 8.61
N LEU A 230 -11.11 12.39 9.40
CA LEU A 230 -11.32 13.85 9.24
C LEU A 230 -10.02 14.67 9.40
N ASN A 231 -8.99 14.11 10.04
CA ASN A 231 -7.68 14.75 10.15
C ASN A 231 -6.82 14.64 8.88
N ILE A 232 -7.23 13.81 7.91
CA ILE A 232 -6.41 13.41 6.76
C ILE A 232 -7.17 13.62 5.44
N PHE A 233 -8.43 13.19 5.40
CA PHE A 233 -9.33 13.25 4.24
C PHE A 233 -10.70 13.88 4.58
N PRO A 234 -10.76 15.06 5.25
CA PRO A 234 -12.02 15.67 5.69
C PRO A 234 -13.06 15.81 4.58
N GLN A 235 -12.61 16.16 3.37
CA GLN A 235 -13.47 16.33 2.20
C GLN A 235 -14.30 15.07 1.88
N LEU A 236 -13.76 13.85 2.03
CA LEU A 236 -14.50 12.63 1.71
C LEU A 236 -15.73 12.44 2.63
N SER A 237 -15.62 12.80 3.91
CA SER A 237 -16.75 12.74 4.84
C SER A 237 -17.75 13.88 4.61
N ILE A 238 -17.27 15.07 4.22
CA ILE A 238 -18.12 16.20 3.83
C ILE A 238 -18.92 15.87 2.56
N ASP A 239 -18.27 15.26 1.57
CA ASP A 239 -18.88 14.82 0.31
C ASP A 239 -19.93 13.74 0.56
N ILE A 240 -19.65 12.73 1.40
CA ILE A 240 -20.65 11.73 1.84
C ILE A 240 -21.89 12.40 2.45
N MET A 241 -21.71 13.36 3.37
CA MET A 241 -22.84 14.10 3.96
C MET A 241 -23.63 14.90 2.92
N ASN A 242 -22.95 15.54 1.97
CA ASN A 242 -23.59 16.38 0.97
C ASN A 242 -24.32 15.54 -0.09
N PHE A 243 -23.72 14.45 -0.56
CA PHE A 243 -24.37 13.51 -1.48
C PHE A 243 -25.63 12.90 -0.86
N LEU A 244 -25.59 12.45 0.39
CA LEU A 244 -26.79 11.94 1.08
C LEU A 244 -27.89 13.01 1.22
N LYS A 245 -27.54 14.25 1.59
CA LYS A 245 -28.51 15.38 1.62
C LYS A 245 -29.12 15.69 0.26
N SER A 246 -28.39 15.45 -0.84
CA SER A 246 -28.86 15.61 -2.21
C SER A 246 -29.44 14.32 -2.83
N SER A 247 -29.75 13.29 -2.03
CA SER A 247 -30.25 11.97 -2.50
C SER A 247 -29.34 11.23 -3.49
N LYS A 248 -28.06 11.61 -3.56
CA LYS A 248 -27.00 11.03 -4.41
C LYS A 248 -26.37 9.80 -3.74
N ILE A 249 -27.19 8.76 -3.57
CA ILE A 249 -26.83 7.57 -2.77
C ILE A 249 -25.64 6.81 -3.38
N GLN A 250 -25.54 6.76 -4.72
CA GLN A 250 -24.45 6.07 -5.42
C GLN A 250 -23.11 6.80 -5.23
N GLU A 251 -23.07 8.13 -5.41
CA GLU A 251 -21.85 8.90 -5.18
C GLU A 251 -21.42 8.90 -3.69
N ALA A 252 -22.39 8.88 -2.76
CA ALA A 252 -22.12 8.69 -1.33
C ALA A 252 -21.48 7.33 -1.04
N LYS A 253 -21.97 6.26 -1.68
CA LYS A 253 -21.41 4.90 -1.57
C LYS A 253 -19.99 4.84 -2.13
N GLU A 254 -19.76 5.30 -3.35
CA GLU A 254 -18.44 5.31 -3.99
C GLU A 254 -17.41 6.11 -3.18
N THR A 255 -17.83 7.23 -2.59
CA THR A 255 -16.98 8.04 -1.70
C THR A 255 -16.68 7.31 -0.38
N GLN A 256 -17.64 6.57 0.18
CA GLN A 256 -17.42 5.72 1.36
C GLN A 256 -16.48 4.55 1.04
N ASP A 257 -16.64 3.88 -0.11
CA ASP A 257 -15.77 2.79 -0.54
C ASP A 257 -14.33 3.27 -0.76
N LYS A 258 -14.16 4.48 -1.32
CA LYS A 258 -12.85 5.15 -1.42
C LYS A 258 -12.26 5.48 -0.04
N LEU A 259 -13.05 6.01 0.89
CA LEU A 259 -12.61 6.32 2.26
C LEU A 259 -12.20 5.05 3.04
N SER A 260 -12.98 3.97 2.89
CA SER A 260 -12.69 2.66 3.48
C SER A 260 -11.44 2.02 2.87
N THR A 261 -11.24 2.15 1.56
CA THR A 261 -10.03 1.69 0.85
C THR A 261 -8.77 2.41 1.37
N LEU A 262 -8.81 3.74 1.47
CA LEU A 262 -7.72 4.54 2.04
C LEU A 262 -7.44 4.15 3.49
N THR A 263 -8.48 3.95 4.29
CA THR A 263 -8.37 3.50 5.69
C THR A 263 -7.67 2.14 5.80
N SER A 264 -8.03 1.18 4.95
CA SER A 264 -7.38 -0.14 4.86
C SER A 264 -5.90 -0.03 4.45
N ILE A 265 -5.59 0.78 3.43
CA ILE A 265 -4.23 1.03 2.94
C ILE A 265 -3.31 1.63 4.03
N ILE A 266 -3.85 2.49 4.89
CA ILE A 266 -3.12 3.06 6.03
C ILE A 266 -2.86 1.98 7.09
N THR A 267 -3.93 1.31 7.50
CA THR A 267 -3.94 0.45 8.70
C THR A 267 -3.27 -0.91 8.51
N LYS A 268 -3.17 -1.46 7.28
CA LYS A 268 -2.45 -2.72 7.02
C LYS A 268 -1.00 -2.73 7.55
N ASN A 269 -0.38 -1.55 7.69
CA ASN A 269 1.03 -1.39 8.05
C ASN A 269 1.30 -1.39 9.58
N GLY A 270 0.27 -1.48 10.45
CA GLY A 270 0.48 -1.41 11.89
C GLY A 270 -0.80 -1.20 12.72
N THR A 271 -0.66 -0.60 13.91
CA THR A 271 -1.82 -0.27 14.76
C THR A 271 -2.41 1.11 14.43
N TRP A 272 -3.67 1.35 14.81
CA TRP A 272 -4.47 2.52 14.39
C TRP A 272 -3.76 3.87 14.57
N VAL A 273 -3.27 4.18 15.77
CA VAL A 273 -2.69 5.51 16.03
C VAL A 273 -1.35 5.73 15.31
N PRO A 274 -0.34 4.83 15.39
CA PRO A 274 0.88 4.95 14.59
C PRO A 274 0.64 5.07 13.09
N THR A 275 -0.25 4.24 12.52
CA THR A 275 -0.55 4.28 11.09
C THR A 275 -1.25 5.57 10.68
N MET A 276 -2.22 6.04 11.47
CA MET A 276 -2.95 7.29 11.19
C MET A 276 -2.09 8.55 11.39
N LYS A 277 -1.21 8.61 12.39
CA LYS A 277 -0.24 9.72 12.54
C LYS A 277 0.76 9.75 11.38
N ALA A 278 1.28 8.58 10.98
CA ALA A 278 2.13 8.47 9.80
C ALA A 278 1.42 8.95 8.51
N ALA A 279 0.17 8.51 8.29
CA ALA A 279 -0.62 8.94 7.14
C ALA A 279 -0.93 10.45 7.16
N MET A 280 -1.21 11.03 8.33
CA MET A 280 -1.41 12.48 8.48
C MET A 280 -0.13 13.26 8.16
N ASN A 281 1.02 12.81 8.68
CA ASN A 281 2.33 13.42 8.43
C ASN A 281 2.75 13.32 6.95
N LEU A 282 2.25 12.32 6.21
CA LEU A 282 2.49 12.16 4.77
C LEU A 282 1.53 13.00 3.92
N ALA A 283 0.23 13.05 4.27
CA ALA A 283 -0.82 13.61 3.42
C ALA A 283 -1.15 15.09 3.71
N THR A 284 -0.75 15.63 4.86
CA THR A 284 -1.17 16.98 5.33
C THR A 284 0.04 17.84 5.71
N PRO A 285 -0.06 19.19 5.68
CA PRO A 285 1.01 20.08 6.13
C PRO A 285 1.28 20.02 7.66
N ILE A 286 0.51 19.24 8.42
CA ILE A 286 0.59 19.19 9.88
C ILE A 286 1.36 17.94 10.30
N ASN A 287 2.65 18.10 10.59
CA ASN A 287 3.46 17.06 11.21
C ASN A 287 3.14 16.96 12.72
N VAL A 288 2.36 15.95 13.12
CA VAL A 288 1.95 15.63 14.50
C VAL A 288 2.97 14.78 15.28
N GLY A 289 4.13 14.49 14.68
CA GLY A 289 5.12 13.59 15.23
C GLY A 289 4.70 12.12 15.14
N VAL A 290 5.47 11.24 15.78
CA VAL A 290 5.17 9.80 15.88
C VAL A 290 4.29 9.50 17.11
N ALA A 291 3.85 8.26 17.30
CA ALA A 291 3.12 7.85 18.50
C ALA A 291 4.07 7.60 19.68
N ARG A 292 3.60 7.82 20.91
CA ARG A 292 4.36 7.60 22.15
C ARG A 292 4.30 6.12 22.58
N SER A 293 5.43 5.61 23.07
CA SER A 293 5.52 4.28 23.71
C SER A 293 4.40 4.07 24.76
N PRO A 294 3.75 2.90 24.85
CA PRO A 294 4.11 1.61 24.25
C PRO A 294 3.61 1.37 22.81
N LEU A 295 3.09 2.39 22.11
CA LEU A 295 2.67 2.22 20.71
C LEU A 295 3.89 2.01 19.80
N MET A 296 3.90 0.90 19.05
CA MET A 296 4.97 0.60 18.10
C MET A 296 4.80 1.41 16.82
N ASN A 297 5.77 2.28 16.53
CA ASN A 297 5.80 3.08 15.31
C ASN A 297 6.25 2.26 14.08
N LEU A 298 5.84 2.72 12.91
CA LEU A 298 6.17 2.08 11.63
C LEU A 298 7.67 2.22 11.32
N ASN A 299 8.26 1.16 10.76
CA ASN A 299 9.61 1.21 10.23
C ASN A 299 9.66 1.93 8.86
N LYS A 300 10.88 2.16 8.33
CA LYS A 300 11.08 2.88 7.06
C LYS A 300 10.39 2.18 5.87
N ASP A 301 10.36 0.86 5.86
CA ASP A 301 9.81 0.07 4.76
C ASP A 301 8.29 0.12 4.76
N GLN A 302 7.66 -0.01 5.94
CA GLN A 302 6.22 0.18 6.16
C GLN A 302 5.74 1.60 5.82
N LEU A 303 6.53 2.64 6.17
CA LEU A 303 6.24 4.01 5.77
C LEU A 303 6.33 4.19 4.25
N THR A 304 7.30 3.54 3.60
CA THR A 304 7.48 3.58 2.15
C THR A 304 6.36 2.81 1.42
N GLU A 305 5.97 1.64 1.92
CA GLU A 305 4.84 0.86 1.39
C GLU A 305 3.51 1.62 1.54
N MET A 306 3.26 2.24 2.71
CA MET A 306 2.11 3.10 2.94
C MET A 306 2.08 4.26 1.93
N LYS A 307 3.20 4.98 1.78
CA LYS A 307 3.31 6.12 0.85
C LYS A 307 3.03 5.67 -0.59
N ASN A 308 3.69 4.61 -1.06
CA ASN A 308 3.54 4.09 -2.42
C ASN A 308 2.14 3.52 -2.70
N SER A 309 1.49 2.95 -1.67
CA SER A 309 0.10 2.48 -1.77
C SER A 309 -0.87 3.67 -1.87
N LEU A 310 -0.71 4.68 -1.01
CA LEU A 310 -1.55 5.89 -0.99
C LEU A 310 -1.41 6.72 -2.28
N SER A 311 -0.21 6.86 -2.86
CA SER A 311 0.02 7.65 -4.07
C SER A 311 -0.76 7.16 -5.30
N LYS A 312 -1.33 5.94 -5.26
CA LYS A 312 -2.24 5.43 -6.30
C LYS A 312 -3.65 6.06 -6.23
N HIS A 313 -4.02 6.63 -5.08
CA HIS A 313 -5.39 7.10 -4.79
C HIS A 313 -5.47 8.58 -4.37
N ILE A 314 -4.37 9.17 -3.89
CA ILE A 314 -4.26 10.59 -3.50
C ILE A 314 -3.02 11.24 -4.11
N LYS A 315 -3.10 12.53 -4.44
CA LYS A 315 -1.92 13.36 -4.72
C LYS A 315 -1.37 13.89 -3.40
N PHE A 316 -0.12 13.55 -3.09
CA PHE A 316 0.58 14.13 -1.94
C PHE A 316 0.95 15.59 -2.20
N PRO A 317 0.84 16.50 -1.20
CA PRO A 317 1.42 17.83 -1.33
C PRO A 317 2.95 17.75 -1.36
N VAL A 318 3.59 18.55 -2.21
CA VAL A 318 5.07 18.64 -2.28
C VAL A 318 5.54 19.64 -1.23
N PHE A 319 5.99 19.13 -0.08
CA PHE A 319 6.46 19.97 1.04
C PHE A 319 7.90 20.44 0.83
N ILE A 320 8.08 21.57 0.17
CA ILE A 320 9.34 22.31 0.15
C ILE A 320 9.54 22.94 1.54
N THR A 321 10.51 22.43 2.31
CA THR A 321 10.84 22.95 3.64
C THR A 321 12.15 23.74 3.60
N THR A 322 12.04 25.04 3.40
CA THR A 322 13.18 25.97 3.52
C THR A 322 13.59 26.15 4.99
N LYS A 323 14.89 26.34 5.25
CA LYS A 323 15.45 26.60 6.59
C LYS A 323 15.30 28.06 7.05
N SER A 324 14.15 28.68 6.80
CA SER A 324 13.78 30.01 7.34
C SER A 324 12.27 30.23 7.32
N GLN A 325 11.76 31.03 8.26
CA GLN A 325 10.32 31.25 8.46
C GLN A 325 9.69 32.10 7.34
N SER A 326 8.61 31.62 6.74
CA SER A 326 7.31 32.32 6.62
C SER A 326 6.34 31.52 5.74
N LEU A 327 5.02 31.71 5.93
CA LEU A 327 4.00 31.08 5.10
C LEU A 327 3.61 32.00 3.94
N SER A 328 3.61 31.47 2.72
CA SER A 328 2.70 31.90 1.66
C SER A 328 2.17 30.65 0.94
N CYS A 329 0.92 30.71 0.45
CA CYS A 329 0.25 29.58 -0.19
C CYS A 329 -0.15 29.99 -1.61
N LEU A 330 0.40 29.30 -2.61
CA LEU A 330 0.01 29.47 -4.01
C LEU A 330 -0.95 28.36 -4.44
N THR A 331 -2.25 28.63 -4.30
CA THR A 331 -3.30 27.85 -4.96
C THR A 331 -3.39 28.25 -6.44
N LEU A 332 -2.72 27.50 -7.32
CA LEU A 332 -2.93 27.63 -8.77
C LEU A 332 -4.22 26.90 -9.18
N GLY A 333 -5.20 27.65 -9.66
CA GLY A 333 -6.54 27.15 -9.98
C GLY A 333 -6.83 27.07 -11.48
N ASN A 334 -7.15 25.85 -11.92
CA ASN A 334 -7.86 25.52 -13.18
C ASN A 334 -7.17 25.84 -14.54
N PRO A 335 -7.62 25.20 -15.64
CA PRO A 335 -6.67 24.73 -16.64
C PRO A 335 -6.94 25.23 -18.08
N ALA A 336 -5.86 25.57 -18.78
CA ALA A 336 -5.84 25.66 -20.24
C ALA A 336 -4.44 25.32 -20.78
N VAL A 337 -4.43 24.47 -21.82
CA VAL A 337 -3.38 24.32 -22.85
C VAL A 337 -1.91 24.39 -22.38
N TYR A 338 -1.24 23.24 -22.29
CA TYR A 338 -0.08 22.92 -23.15
C TYR A 338 0.14 21.40 -23.15
N SER A 339 0.11 20.77 -24.33
CA SER A 339 0.21 19.32 -24.51
C SER A 339 1.59 18.92 -25.05
N VAL A 340 2.51 18.54 -24.15
CA VAL A 340 3.75 17.83 -24.52
C VAL A 340 4.03 16.71 -23.49
N ASN A 341 3.68 15.47 -23.87
CA ASN A 341 4.19 14.19 -23.38
C ASN A 341 4.38 14.00 -21.85
N ASP A 342 3.29 13.70 -21.15
CA ASP A 342 3.19 13.31 -19.71
C ASP A 342 3.80 11.91 -19.37
N GLY A 343 4.82 11.48 -20.13
CA GLY A 343 5.48 10.17 -19.97
C GLY A 343 6.76 10.22 -19.15
N TYR A 344 7.70 11.11 -19.53
CA TYR A 344 9.06 11.10 -19.00
C TYR A 344 9.15 11.45 -17.50
N VAL A 345 8.26 12.31 -16.99
CA VAL A 345 8.24 12.72 -15.57
C VAL A 345 7.96 11.54 -14.62
N ARG A 346 7.22 10.51 -15.08
CA ARG A 346 6.93 9.31 -14.30
C ARG A 346 8.15 8.40 -14.09
N LEU A 347 9.07 8.33 -15.05
CA LEU A 347 10.29 7.52 -14.91
C LEU A 347 11.29 8.18 -13.94
N CYS A 348 11.56 9.47 -14.10
CA CYS A 348 12.52 10.20 -13.28
C CYS A 348 12.18 10.14 -11.78
N LEU A 349 10.89 10.18 -11.42
CA LEU A 349 10.44 10.09 -10.03
C LEU A 349 10.58 8.70 -9.39
N GLN A 350 10.74 7.62 -10.17
CA GLN A 350 10.97 6.28 -9.61
C GLN A 350 12.45 6.06 -9.24
N PHE A 351 13.40 6.59 -10.02
CA PHE A 351 14.84 6.44 -9.76
C PHE A 351 15.38 7.31 -8.62
N LEU A 352 14.79 8.50 -8.39
CA LEU A 352 15.25 9.46 -7.37
C LEU A 352 15.23 8.93 -5.91
N THR A 353 14.56 7.81 -5.64
CA THR A 353 14.44 7.25 -4.28
C THR A 353 15.68 6.47 -3.80
N LYS A 354 16.68 6.21 -4.66
CA LYS A 354 17.74 5.22 -4.36
C LYS A 354 19.12 5.78 -3.95
N ILE A 355 19.37 7.09 -4.05
CA ILE A 355 20.69 7.68 -3.75
C ILE A 355 20.59 8.98 -2.94
N ILE A 356 20.33 8.86 -1.63
CA ILE A 356 20.69 9.91 -0.64
C ILE A 356 21.35 9.23 0.56
N ASN A 357 22.61 8.84 0.43
CA ASN A 357 23.48 8.53 1.57
C ASN A 357 24.99 8.58 1.20
N MET A 358 25.49 9.74 0.77
CA MET A 358 26.92 9.96 0.54
C MET A 358 27.38 11.35 1.00
N GLU A 359 27.93 11.42 2.22
CA GLU A 359 28.81 12.51 2.64
C GLU A 359 30.21 12.32 2.00
N GLN A 360 30.31 12.57 0.69
CA GLN A 360 31.58 12.82 0.02
C GLN A 360 31.34 13.73 -1.19
N VAL A 361 32.16 14.77 -1.34
CA VAL A 361 31.98 15.79 -2.39
C VAL A 361 32.44 15.23 -3.74
N ASN A 362 31.53 14.53 -4.42
CA ASN A 362 31.77 13.86 -5.70
C ASN A 362 32.25 14.86 -6.78
N VAL A 363 33.47 14.64 -7.29
CA VAL A 363 34.11 15.48 -8.31
C VAL A 363 33.37 15.44 -9.65
N TYR A 364 32.86 14.26 -10.05
CA TYR A 364 32.08 14.11 -11.28
C TYR A 364 30.79 14.93 -11.24
N ARG A 365 30.13 15.02 -10.07
CA ARG A 365 28.94 15.86 -9.90
C ARG A 365 29.25 17.35 -10.06
N LYS A 366 30.42 17.82 -9.60
CA LYS A 366 30.88 19.18 -9.87
C LYS A 366 31.12 19.41 -11.36
N MET A 367 31.71 18.45 -12.06
CA MET A 367 31.94 18.53 -13.51
C MET A 367 30.62 18.62 -14.28
N LEU A 368 29.64 17.76 -13.97
CA LEU A 368 28.31 17.80 -14.59
C LEU A 368 27.58 19.13 -14.32
N ALA A 369 27.68 19.68 -13.10
CA ALA A 369 27.09 20.99 -12.79
C ALA A 369 27.73 22.12 -13.63
N VAL A 370 29.05 22.10 -13.84
CA VAL A 370 29.73 23.04 -14.75
C VAL A 370 29.25 22.87 -16.19
N THR A 371 29.13 21.63 -16.69
CA THR A 371 28.59 21.36 -18.04
C THR A 371 27.18 21.92 -18.21
N VAL A 372 26.29 21.72 -17.23
CA VAL A 372 24.93 22.29 -17.27
C VAL A 372 24.98 23.82 -17.24
N THR A 373 25.86 24.43 -16.44
CA THR A 373 26.03 25.90 -16.43
C THR A 373 26.50 26.43 -17.79
N SER A 374 27.47 25.77 -18.45
CA SER A 374 27.89 26.13 -19.81
C SER A 374 26.75 26.04 -20.83
N VAL A 375 25.99 24.94 -20.82
CA VAL A 375 24.85 24.78 -21.72
C VAL A 375 23.77 25.85 -21.47
N LEU A 376 23.52 26.23 -20.22
CA LEU A 376 22.59 27.33 -19.90
C LEU A 376 23.08 28.69 -20.41
N LEU A 377 24.37 29.00 -20.25
CA LEU A 377 24.98 30.23 -20.80
C LEU A 377 24.90 30.25 -22.33
N GLU A 378 25.16 29.13 -22.99
CA GLU A 378 25.05 28.97 -24.45
C GLU A 378 23.61 29.13 -24.99
N HIS A 379 22.60 28.93 -24.13
CA HIS A 379 21.19 29.20 -24.44
C HIS A 379 20.71 30.60 -23.96
N GLY A 380 21.63 31.46 -23.49
CA GLY A 380 21.32 32.84 -23.11
C GLY A 380 20.75 33.04 -21.71
N PHE A 381 20.98 32.12 -20.77
CA PHE A 381 20.59 32.29 -19.37
C PHE A 381 21.73 32.89 -18.53
N ASP A 382 21.57 34.14 -18.09
CA ASP A 382 22.56 34.85 -17.24
C ASP A 382 22.70 34.26 -15.81
N GLY A 383 21.78 33.39 -15.39
CA GLY A 383 21.82 32.77 -14.07
C GLY A 383 20.74 31.71 -13.87
N ALA A 384 20.95 30.83 -12.88
CA ALA A 384 20.01 29.77 -12.51
C ALA A 384 19.93 29.59 -10.99
N GLU A 385 18.74 29.29 -10.48
CA GLU A 385 18.56 28.91 -9.08
C GLU A 385 19.27 27.59 -8.76
N LYS A 386 19.83 27.48 -7.56
CA LYS A 386 20.65 26.34 -7.13
C LYS A 386 19.94 24.99 -7.27
N ASP A 387 18.65 24.94 -6.97
CA ASP A 387 17.88 23.69 -7.00
C ASP A 387 17.43 23.34 -8.42
N SER A 388 17.23 24.35 -9.29
CA SER A 388 17.05 24.17 -10.74
C SER A 388 18.33 23.65 -11.41
N LEU A 389 19.49 24.25 -11.11
CA LEU A 389 20.79 23.77 -11.56
C LEU A 389 21.08 22.36 -11.02
N GLY A 390 20.74 22.08 -9.76
CA GLY A 390 20.83 20.75 -9.16
C GLY A 390 19.95 19.72 -9.88
N THR A 391 18.71 20.07 -10.20
CA THR A 391 17.76 19.20 -10.91
C THR A 391 18.25 18.90 -12.33
N LEU A 392 18.70 19.92 -13.08
CA LEU A 392 19.28 19.73 -14.41
C LEU A 392 20.58 18.91 -14.37
N THR A 393 21.39 19.06 -13.31
CA THR A 393 22.57 18.20 -13.07
C THR A 393 22.18 16.73 -12.84
N GLU A 394 21.14 16.45 -12.05
CA GLU A 394 20.63 15.08 -11.88
C GLU A 394 20.00 14.53 -13.16
N MET A 395 19.30 15.34 -13.95
CA MET A 395 18.75 14.92 -15.24
C MET A 395 19.88 14.54 -16.22
N LEU A 396 20.95 15.34 -16.31
CA LEU A 396 22.11 15.01 -17.12
C LEU A 396 22.85 13.77 -16.60
N GLN A 397 23.00 13.63 -15.29
CA GLN A 397 23.61 12.45 -14.66
C GLN A 397 22.79 11.17 -14.95
N ALA A 398 21.47 11.22 -14.77
CA ALA A 398 20.57 10.11 -15.06
C ALA A 398 20.57 9.74 -16.55
N PHE A 399 20.56 10.74 -17.44
CA PHE A 399 20.64 10.53 -18.89
C PHE A 399 21.93 9.80 -19.30
N ILE A 400 23.09 10.25 -18.78
CA ILE A 400 24.39 9.61 -19.04
C ILE A 400 24.43 8.18 -18.45
N CYS A 401 23.86 7.98 -17.25
CA CYS A 401 23.73 6.65 -16.67
C CYS A 401 22.84 5.72 -17.51
N GLU A 402 21.71 6.20 -18.03
CA GLU A 402 20.78 5.38 -18.82
C GLU A 402 21.36 5.01 -20.18
N VAL A 403 22.00 5.95 -20.89
CA VAL A 403 22.77 5.66 -22.12
C VAL A 403 23.88 4.62 -21.83
N GLY A 404 24.54 4.74 -20.68
CA GLY A 404 25.53 3.77 -20.21
C GLY A 404 24.94 2.39 -19.88
N HIS A 405 23.74 2.33 -19.29
CA HIS A 405 23.02 1.08 -18.98
C HIS A 405 22.51 0.39 -20.24
N LEU A 406 21.89 1.12 -21.17
CA LEU A 406 21.40 0.56 -22.43
C LEU A 406 22.56 0.14 -23.36
N GLY A 407 23.61 0.96 -23.47
CA GLY A 407 24.83 0.59 -24.20
C GLY A 407 25.52 -0.63 -23.59
N ARG A 408 25.53 -0.75 -22.26
CA ARG A 408 25.96 -1.97 -21.56
C ARG A 408 25.06 -3.17 -21.88
N ASN A 409 23.74 -2.99 -21.93
CA ASN A 409 22.79 -4.07 -22.22
C ASN A 409 22.97 -4.59 -23.66
N TYR A 410 23.11 -3.72 -24.66
CA TYR A 410 23.41 -4.13 -26.04
C TYR A 410 24.79 -4.79 -26.17
N CYS A 411 25.79 -4.29 -25.44
CA CYS A 411 27.10 -4.94 -25.34
C CYS A 411 26.99 -6.38 -24.77
N GLU A 412 26.23 -6.58 -23.68
CA GLU A 412 26.02 -7.90 -23.06
C GLU A 412 25.15 -8.84 -23.90
N LEU A 413 24.11 -8.33 -24.57
CA LEU A 413 23.29 -9.09 -25.53
C LEU A 413 24.12 -9.58 -26.73
N ASN A 414 25.06 -8.77 -27.20
CA ASN A 414 26.05 -9.15 -28.22
C ASN A 414 27.19 -10.03 -27.67
N GLY A 415 27.18 -10.38 -26.38
CA GLY A 415 28.19 -11.25 -25.75
C GLY A 415 29.59 -10.64 -25.61
N ARG A 416 29.71 -9.31 -25.62
CA ARG A 416 30.99 -8.58 -25.51
C ARG A 416 31.23 -8.05 -24.09
N SER A 417 32.50 -7.97 -23.70
CA SER A 417 32.92 -7.21 -22.51
C SER A 417 33.00 -5.71 -22.79
N GLU A 418 33.51 -5.29 -23.94
CA GLU A 418 33.64 -3.87 -24.30
C GLU A 418 32.47 -3.34 -25.15
N PRO A 419 31.88 -2.17 -24.79
CA PRO A 419 30.86 -1.51 -25.60
C PRO A 419 31.49 -0.81 -26.80
N LEU A 420 30.82 -0.90 -27.95
CA LEU A 420 31.19 -0.22 -29.19
C LEU A 420 30.28 1.00 -29.40
N LEU A 421 30.69 1.92 -30.27
CA LEU A 421 29.88 3.07 -30.67
C LEU A 421 28.48 2.66 -31.18
N ALA A 422 28.37 1.48 -31.81
CA ALA A 422 27.09 0.91 -32.24
C ALA A 422 26.12 0.63 -31.08
N ASP A 423 26.60 0.19 -29.91
CA ASP A 423 25.73 -0.07 -28.74
C ASP A 423 25.18 1.25 -28.17
N ILE A 424 25.97 2.32 -28.22
CA ILE A 424 25.56 3.67 -27.82
C ILE A 424 24.58 4.28 -28.83
N ILE A 425 24.79 4.04 -30.13
CA ILE A 425 23.84 4.42 -31.18
C ILE A 425 22.48 3.71 -30.95
N MET A 426 22.49 2.41 -30.66
CA MET A 426 21.26 1.67 -30.33
C MET A 426 20.60 2.18 -29.06
N ALA A 427 21.36 2.51 -28.01
CA ALA A 427 20.84 3.12 -26.79
C ALA A 427 20.09 4.44 -27.07
N PHE A 428 20.66 5.34 -27.88
CA PHE A 428 19.97 6.58 -28.25
C PHE A 428 18.71 6.34 -29.09
N VAL A 429 18.70 5.34 -29.97
CA VAL A 429 17.51 4.98 -30.77
C VAL A 429 16.40 4.40 -29.89
N ASP A 430 16.73 3.53 -28.93
CA ASP A 430 15.80 2.93 -27.97
C ASP A 430 15.17 3.98 -27.03
N MET A 431 15.98 4.96 -26.60
CA MET A 431 15.51 6.15 -25.87
C MET A 431 14.72 7.15 -26.74
N GLY A 432 14.63 6.94 -28.06
CA GLY A 432 13.84 7.76 -28.99
C GLY A 432 14.54 9.01 -29.53
N TYR A 433 15.86 9.12 -29.46
CA TYR A 433 16.61 10.31 -29.88
C TYR A 433 17.12 10.24 -31.33
N ASN A 434 16.88 11.31 -32.09
CA ASN A 434 17.30 11.42 -33.48
C ASN A 434 18.76 11.92 -33.62
N LEU A 435 19.70 10.98 -33.75
CA LEU A 435 21.13 11.27 -33.89
C LEU A 435 21.50 12.16 -35.09
N ASN A 436 20.65 12.25 -36.12
CA ASN A 436 20.89 13.06 -37.32
C ASN A 436 20.91 14.58 -37.05
N GLU A 437 20.54 15.01 -35.85
CA GLU A 437 20.50 16.43 -35.46
C GLU A 437 21.76 16.87 -34.70
N ILE A 438 22.53 15.94 -34.13
CA ILE A 438 23.80 16.23 -33.46
C ILE A 438 24.79 16.95 -34.40
N PRO A 439 24.96 16.54 -35.68
CA PRO A 439 25.81 17.28 -36.62
C PRO A 439 25.27 18.65 -37.03
N LYS A 440 24.05 19.02 -36.65
CA LYS A 440 23.52 20.40 -36.79
C LYS A 440 23.86 21.21 -35.53
N TYR A 441 23.56 20.66 -34.35
CA TYR A 441 23.85 21.28 -33.04
C TYR A 441 25.33 21.65 -32.89
N VAL A 442 26.25 20.72 -33.21
CA VAL A 442 27.71 20.96 -33.15
C VAL A 442 28.17 22.15 -34.01
N ARG A 443 27.44 22.48 -35.09
CA ARG A 443 27.74 23.61 -35.99
C ARG A 443 27.04 24.93 -35.61
N GLY A 444 26.13 24.92 -34.64
CA GLY A 444 25.26 26.07 -34.33
C GLY A 444 25.69 26.94 -33.14
N VAL A 445 26.65 26.51 -32.34
CA VAL A 445 26.96 27.09 -31.01
C VAL A 445 28.46 27.33 -30.85
N GLN A 446 28.86 28.39 -30.13
CA GLN A 446 30.23 28.53 -29.61
C GLN A 446 30.37 27.74 -28.30
N HIS A 447 30.92 26.53 -28.40
CA HIS A 447 31.03 25.60 -27.27
C HIS A 447 32.08 26.05 -26.23
N SER A 448 31.68 26.04 -24.96
CA SER A 448 32.56 26.30 -23.81
C SER A 448 33.54 25.15 -23.57
N VAL A 449 34.85 25.42 -23.62
CA VAL A 449 35.87 24.38 -23.37
C VAL A 449 35.97 24.07 -21.87
N LEU A 450 35.55 22.86 -21.49
CA LEU A 450 35.68 22.36 -20.12
C LEU A 450 37.16 22.13 -19.73
N PRO A 451 37.59 22.47 -18.50
CA PRO A 451 38.95 22.24 -18.04
C PRO A 451 39.25 20.74 -17.86
N SER A 452 40.46 20.32 -18.20
CA SER A 452 40.91 18.94 -18.05
C SER A 452 41.12 18.54 -16.58
N LEU A 453 40.74 17.31 -16.24
CA LEU A 453 40.94 16.76 -14.90
C LEU A 453 42.43 16.48 -14.65
N GLN A 454 42.97 16.97 -13.54
CA GLN A 454 44.30 16.54 -13.08
C GLN A 454 44.22 15.09 -12.59
N PRO A 455 45.17 14.21 -12.98
CA PRO A 455 45.14 12.80 -12.59
C PRO A 455 45.36 12.66 -11.08
N GLN A 456 44.45 11.95 -10.40
CA GLN A 456 44.64 11.60 -9.00
C GLN A 456 45.80 10.63 -8.85
N THR A 457 46.65 10.86 -7.83
CA THR A 457 47.67 9.89 -7.41
C THR A 457 46.99 8.60 -6.92
N ALA A 458 47.38 7.47 -7.50
CA ALA A 458 46.73 6.19 -7.26
C ALA A 458 46.71 5.83 -5.77
N THR A 459 45.54 5.49 -5.25
CA THR A 459 45.37 5.01 -3.87
C THR A 459 46.13 3.70 -3.69
N LYS A 460 47.02 3.68 -2.70
CA LYS A 460 47.90 2.55 -2.40
C LYS A 460 47.06 1.30 -2.14
N GLN A 461 47.26 0.24 -2.92
CA GLN A 461 46.59 -1.04 -2.69
C GLN A 461 46.83 -1.50 -1.25
N LEU A 462 45.75 -1.90 -0.57
CA LEU A 462 45.86 -2.52 0.75
C LEU A 462 46.55 -3.87 0.59
N ASN A 463 47.68 -4.08 1.29
CA ASN A 463 48.42 -5.34 1.24
C ASN A 463 47.49 -6.51 1.59
N MET A 464 47.56 -7.58 0.79
CA MET A 464 46.90 -8.84 1.11
C MET A 464 47.35 -9.33 2.49
N LEU A 465 46.40 -9.92 3.24
CA LEU A 465 46.68 -10.63 4.48
C LEU A 465 47.64 -11.79 4.19
N SER A 466 48.92 -11.54 4.45
CA SER A 466 49.99 -12.52 4.28
C SER A 466 49.86 -13.57 5.38
N ALA A 467 50.09 -14.84 5.04
CA ALA A 467 50.10 -15.91 6.03
C ALA A 467 51.18 -15.64 7.09
N GLY A 468 50.89 -15.99 8.34
CA GLY A 468 51.83 -15.80 9.44
C GLY A 468 53.15 -16.54 9.22
N THR A 469 54.26 -15.95 9.66
CA THR A 469 55.58 -16.58 9.57
C THR A 469 55.66 -17.82 10.47
N LYS A 470 56.14 -18.94 9.89
CA LYS A 470 56.33 -20.19 10.64
C LYS A 470 57.34 -19.98 11.77
N GLN A 471 56.92 -20.34 12.98
CA GLN A 471 57.79 -20.34 14.15
C GLN A 471 58.58 -21.66 14.20
N SER A 472 59.87 -21.58 14.50
CA SER A 472 60.70 -22.74 14.79
C SER A 472 60.36 -23.33 16.17
N LEU A 473 60.69 -24.61 16.37
CA LEU A 473 60.59 -25.24 17.69
C LEU A 473 61.53 -24.53 18.69
N PRO A 474 61.07 -24.18 19.90
CA PRO A 474 61.91 -23.70 20.99
C PRO A 474 63.09 -24.64 21.29
N VAL A 475 64.22 -24.06 21.71
CA VAL A 475 65.51 -24.76 21.88
C VAL A 475 65.47 -25.95 22.87
N HIS A 476 64.47 -26.01 23.75
CA HIS A 476 64.27 -27.13 24.67
C HIS A 476 63.51 -28.34 24.07
N ILE A 477 62.98 -28.23 22.84
CA ILE A 477 62.30 -29.31 22.14
C ILE A 477 63.29 -29.94 21.13
N PRO A 478 63.59 -31.26 21.23
CA PRO A 478 64.48 -31.92 20.29
C PRO A 478 63.98 -31.85 18.84
N GLN A 479 64.89 -31.60 17.89
CA GLN A 479 64.59 -31.43 16.46
C GLN A 479 63.99 -32.66 15.75
N HIS A 480 63.90 -33.81 16.42
CA HIS A 480 63.23 -35.01 15.89
C HIS A 480 61.71 -35.00 16.11
N TYR A 481 61.17 -34.07 16.90
CA TYR A 481 59.72 -33.88 17.00
C TYR A 481 59.19 -33.13 15.75
N PRO A 482 57.95 -33.44 15.31
CA PRO A 482 57.34 -32.69 14.21
C PRO A 482 57.20 -31.20 14.58
N PRO A 483 57.33 -30.28 13.60
CA PRO A 483 57.15 -28.86 13.83
C PRO A 483 55.71 -28.55 14.27
N PHE A 484 55.51 -27.40 14.94
CA PHE A 484 54.17 -26.93 15.27
C PHE A 484 53.31 -26.80 14.00
N PRO A 485 52.01 -27.19 14.07
CA PRO A 485 51.10 -27.02 12.95
C PRO A 485 50.88 -25.53 12.64
N ASP A 486 50.63 -25.20 11.37
CA ASP A 486 50.31 -23.83 10.97
C ASP A 486 49.07 -23.30 11.71
N PRO A 487 48.98 -21.99 12.05
CA PRO A 487 47.88 -21.40 12.83
C PRO A 487 46.45 -21.52 12.27
N HIS A 488 46.26 -22.25 11.16
CA HIS A 488 44.99 -22.44 10.46
C HIS A 488 44.65 -23.93 10.18
N ALA A 489 45.36 -24.87 10.82
CA ALA A 489 45.27 -26.30 10.53
C ALA A 489 43.88 -26.97 10.69
N TYR A 490 42.89 -26.31 11.30
CA TYR A 490 41.57 -26.89 11.63
C TYR A 490 40.35 -26.24 10.93
N VAL A 491 40.54 -25.32 9.97
CA VAL A 491 39.43 -24.53 9.39
C VAL A 491 39.25 -24.71 7.86
N ARG A 492 40.10 -25.50 7.20
CA ARG A 492 40.15 -25.55 5.71
C ARG A 492 39.97 -26.96 5.13
N THR A 493 38.72 -27.41 5.08
CA THR A 493 38.25 -28.16 3.90
C THR A 493 38.47 -27.26 2.67
N PRO A 494 39.11 -27.73 1.59
CA PRO A 494 39.43 -26.88 0.44
C PRO A 494 38.18 -26.58 -0.40
N THR A 495 37.50 -25.47 -0.11
CA THR A 495 36.49 -24.88 -1.00
C THR A 495 37.17 -24.38 -2.27
N HIS A 496 37.14 -25.23 -3.31
CA HIS A 496 37.77 -24.95 -4.59
C HIS A 496 37.14 -23.72 -5.27
N LYS A 497 38.02 -22.85 -5.77
CA LYS A 497 37.74 -21.51 -6.34
C LYS A 497 37.24 -20.51 -5.27
N GLN A 498 38.03 -19.49 -4.92
CA GLN A 498 38.55 -18.60 -5.96
C GLN A 498 37.41 -17.81 -6.63
N PRO A 499 36.45 -17.15 -5.92
CA PRO A 499 35.51 -16.27 -6.59
C PRO A 499 36.33 -15.27 -7.41
N VAL A 500 36.07 -15.22 -8.70
CA VAL A 500 36.76 -14.27 -9.58
C VAL A 500 36.29 -12.88 -9.15
N ILE A 501 37.25 -12.06 -8.73
CA ILE A 501 37.03 -10.67 -8.30
C ILE A 501 37.36 -9.66 -9.40
N ASP A 502 37.99 -10.12 -10.49
CA ASP A 502 38.15 -9.35 -11.70
C ASP A 502 36.79 -9.10 -12.36
N TYR A 503 36.47 -7.84 -12.58
CA TYR A 503 35.15 -7.39 -13.02
C TYR A 503 34.83 -7.85 -14.46
N GLU A 504 35.84 -7.91 -15.34
CA GLU A 504 35.65 -8.36 -16.72
C GLU A 504 35.27 -9.85 -16.75
N SER A 505 36.10 -10.71 -16.17
CA SER A 505 35.87 -12.16 -16.19
C SER A 505 34.82 -12.66 -15.17
N VAL A 506 34.19 -11.76 -14.40
CA VAL A 506 32.86 -11.97 -13.79
C VAL A 506 31.74 -11.69 -14.79
N ARG A 507 31.79 -10.54 -15.48
CA ARG A 507 30.75 -10.09 -16.41
C ARG A 507 30.65 -10.98 -17.64
N GLU A 508 31.80 -11.44 -18.17
CA GLU A 508 31.87 -12.46 -19.22
C GLU A 508 31.11 -13.74 -18.82
N LYS A 509 31.37 -14.26 -17.61
CA LYS A 509 30.69 -15.48 -17.11
C LYS A 509 29.19 -15.29 -16.92
N ALA A 510 28.76 -14.12 -16.45
CA ALA A 510 27.34 -13.79 -16.34
C ALA A 510 26.64 -13.77 -17.71
N ALA A 511 27.28 -13.17 -18.72
CA ALA A 511 26.77 -13.14 -20.10
C ALA A 511 26.71 -14.55 -20.73
N ILE A 512 27.76 -15.35 -20.57
CA ILE A 512 27.80 -16.76 -21.01
C ILE A 512 26.68 -17.56 -20.32
N GLN A 513 26.58 -17.47 -19.00
CA GLN A 513 25.56 -18.19 -18.22
C GLN A 513 24.14 -17.80 -18.64
N LYS A 514 23.85 -16.52 -18.84
CA LYS A 514 22.56 -16.05 -19.34
C LYS A 514 22.24 -16.67 -20.71
N ARG A 515 23.15 -16.53 -21.68
CA ARG A 515 22.98 -17.05 -23.05
C ARG A 515 22.79 -18.57 -23.08
N ASP A 516 23.47 -19.28 -22.19
CA ASP A 516 23.41 -20.74 -22.14
C ASP A 516 22.15 -21.24 -21.38
N ILE A 517 21.63 -20.46 -20.41
CA ILE A 517 20.28 -20.64 -19.83
C ILE A 517 19.19 -20.42 -20.89
N GLU A 518 19.27 -19.33 -21.66
CA GLU A 518 18.31 -19.04 -22.74
C GLU A 518 18.30 -20.15 -23.79
N LYS A 519 19.47 -20.61 -24.24
CA LYS A 519 19.60 -21.76 -25.15
C LYS A 519 19.08 -23.06 -24.55
N ALA A 520 19.25 -23.29 -23.25
CA ALA A 520 18.71 -24.46 -22.56
C ALA A 520 17.17 -24.40 -22.49
N LEU A 521 16.60 -23.24 -22.20
CA LEU A 521 15.15 -23.02 -22.16
C LEU A 521 14.51 -23.17 -23.53
N THR A 522 15.09 -22.59 -24.59
CA THR A 522 14.59 -22.81 -25.97
C THR A 522 14.67 -24.28 -26.37
N LYS A 523 15.75 -24.99 -26.03
CA LYS A 523 15.88 -26.45 -26.29
C LYS A 523 14.96 -27.32 -25.45
N PHE A 524 14.53 -26.84 -24.28
CA PHE A 524 13.53 -27.51 -23.45
C PHE A 524 12.14 -27.33 -24.07
N LEU A 525 11.73 -26.08 -24.33
CA LEU A 525 10.44 -25.77 -24.93
C LEU A 525 10.24 -26.43 -26.31
N ALA A 526 11.27 -26.43 -27.17
CA ALA A 526 11.25 -27.13 -28.45
C ALA A 526 11.26 -28.68 -28.35
N LYS A 527 11.28 -29.25 -27.14
CA LYS A 527 11.11 -30.68 -26.87
C LYS A 527 9.84 -31.02 -26.09
N THR A 528 9.25 -30.06 -25.36
CA THR A 528 8.07 -30.27 -24.51
C THR A 528 6.78 -29.70 -25.10
N SER A 529 6.90 -28.73 -26.00
CA SER A 529 5.76 -28.13 -26.71
C SER A 529 5.65 -28.71 -28.12
N GLU A 530 4.47 -28.57 -28.73
CA GLU A 530 4.34 -28.77 -30.18
C GLU A 530 5.32 -27.87 -30.94
N VAL A 531 5.88 -28.40 -32.03
CA VAL A 531 6.84 -27.69 -32.90
C VAL A 531 6.44 -27.85 -34.36
N HIS A 532 6.52 -26.76 -35.11
CA HIS A 532 6.42 -26.76 -36.56
C HIS A 532 7.83 -26.73 -37.16
N ASN A 533 8.11 -27.60 -38.11
CA ASN A 533 9.34 -27.54 -38.91
C ASN A 533 9.12 -26.64 -40.12
N LEU A 534 10.13 -25.85 -40.51
CA LEU A 534 10.05 -24.97 -41.69
C LEU A 534 10.11 -25.71 -43.04
N PHE A 535 10.39 -27.02 -43.02
CA PHE A 535 10.61 -27.85 -44.21
C PHE A 535 9.97 -29.23 -44.05
N GLU A 536 9.30 -29.71 -45.09
CA GLU A 536 8.65 -31.03 -45.16
C GLU A 536 9.65 -32.08 -45.68
N THR A 537 10.52 -32.58 -44.79
CA THR A 537 11.48 -33.66 -45.09
C THR A 537 11.66 -34.59 -43.88
N ASP A 538 11.92 -35.87 -44.14
CA ASP A 538 11.93 -36.94 -43.12
C ASP A 538 13.03 -36.81 -42.05
N GLU A 539 14.05 -35.97 -42.28
CA GLU A 539 15.03 -35.56 -41.26
C GLU A 539 14.44 -34.52 -40.28
N ALA A 540 13.28 -34.86 -39.71
CA ALA A 540 12.41 -33.96 -38.96
C ALA A 540 12.96 -33.61 -37.56
N ASN A 541 14.01 -32.78 -37.49
CA ASN A 541 14.37 -31.99 -36.29
C ASN A 541 15.42 -30.85 -36.52
N ILE A 542 15.77 -30.51 -37.76
CA ILE A 542 16.88 -29.57 -38.03
C ILE A 542 16.55 -28.11 -37.64
N PHE A 543 15.30 -27.67 -37.85
CA PHE A 543 14.84 -26.30 -37.53
C PHE A 543 13.44 -26.28 -36.88
N PRO A 544 13.32 -26.70 -35.59
CA PRO A 544 12.06 -26.68 -34.87
C PRO A 544 11.68 -25.25 -34.44
N LEU A 545 10.53 -24.77 -34.89
CA LEU A 545 9.88 -23.56 -34.38
C LEU A 545 8.80 -23.97 -33.36
N ILE A 546 8.77 -23.31 -32.20
CA ILE A 546 7.73 -23.56 -31.19
C ILE A 546 6.36 -23.17 -31.77
N ALA A 547 5.41 -24.09 -31.77
CA ALA A 547 4.10 -23.91 -32.39
C ALA A 547 3.19 -23.05 -31.49
N CYS A 548 3.12 -21.75 -31.79
CA CYS A 548 2.08 -20.89 -31.21
C CYS A 548 0.72 -21.21 -31.83
N LYS A 549 -0.08 -22.05 -31.18
CA LYS A 549 -1.54 -22.08 -31.36
C LYS A 549 -2.15 -20.84 -30.68
N PRO A 550 -2.65 -19.82 -31.42
CA PRO A 550 -3.36 -18.72 -30.78
C PRO A 550 -4.74 -19.21 -30.29
N PRO A 551 -5.18 -18.89 -29.07
CA PRO A 551 -6.55 -19.16 -28.65
C PRO A 551 -7.51 -18.38 -29.55
N TYR A 552 -8.59 -19.02 -29.99
CA TYR A 552 -9.58 -18.42 -30.88
C TYR A 552 -10.85 -18.07 -30.07
N PRO A 553 -11.37 -16.82 -30.14
CA PRO A 553 -10.90 -15.71 -30.96
C PRO A 553 -9.61 -15.04 -30.43
N PRO A 554 -8.71 -14.54 -31.32
CA PRO A 554 -7.39 -14.00 -30.92
C PRO A 554 -7.40 -12.78 -29.97
N TYR A 555 -8.55 -12.14 -29.80
CA TYR A 555 -8.74 -10.99 -28.90
C TYR A 555 -9.27 -11.37 -27.51
N LEU A 556 -9.71 -12.62 -27.30
CA LEU A 556 -10.42 -13.02 -26.09
C LEU A 556 -9.52 -12.95 -24.84
N SER A 557 -8.25 -13.35 -24.95
CA SER A 557 -7.25 -13.28 -23.88
C SER A 557 -6.87 -11.85 -23.45
N ALA A 558 -7.23 -10.84 -24.24
CA ALA A 558 -7.08 -9.42 -23.90
C ALA A 558 -8.35 -8.80 -23.28
N LEU A 559 -9.47 -9.55 -23.26
CA LEU A 559 -10.75 -9.14 -22.67
C LEU A 559 -11.07 -9.86 -21.35
N LEU A 560 -10.41 -11.00 -21.09
CA LEU A 560 -10.58 -11.77 -19.86
C LEU A 560 -9.70 -11.23 -18.71
N PRO A 561 -10.20 -11.15 -17.46
CA PRO A 561 -9.39 -10.81 -16.29
C PRO A 561 -8.31 -11.87 -16.02
N GLN A 562 -7.04 -11.46 -15.98
CA GLN A 562 -5.89 -12.37 -15.80
C GLN A 562 -5.68 -12.83 -14.34
N ASP A 563 -6.47 -12.32 -13.39
CA ASP A 563 -6.38 -12.64 -11.96
C ASP A 563 -7.13 -13.92 -11.54
N GLN A 564 -7.71 -14.66 -12.50
CA GLN A 564 -8.39 -15.94 -12.26
C GLN A 564 -7.69 -17.08 -13.00
N ILE A 565 -7.48 -18.20 -12.28
CA ILE A 565 -6.99 -19.45 -12.86
C ILE A 565 -8.20 -20.21 -13.38
N PHE A 566 -8.31 -20.30 -14.70
CA PHE A 566 -9.25 -21.20 -15.39
C PHE A 566 -8.56 -22.54 -15.65
N ASP A 567 -9.30 -23.64 -15.64
CA ASP A 567 -8.73 -24.93 -16.06
C ASP A 567 -8.54 -24.93 -17.59
N PRO A 568 -7.53 -25.63 -18.15
CA PRO A 568 -7.23 -25.56 -19.58
C PRO A 568 -8.41 -26.00 -20.48
N GLU A 569 -9.25 -26.91 -19.98
CA GLU A 569 -10.43 -27.43 -20.68
C GLU A 569 -11.54 -26.37 -20.85
N ASP A 570 -11.59 -25.33 -20.02
CA ASP A 570 -12.53 -24.19 -20.15
C ASP A 570 -12.18 -23.25 -21.32
N LEU A 571 -10.98 -23.38 -21.90
CA LEU A 571 -10.44 -22.48 -22.94
C LEU A 571 -10.56 -23.03 -24.37
N ASP A 572 -10.85 -24.33 -24.54
CA ASP A 572 -10.90 -24.99 -25.85
C ASP A 572 -12.25 -24.77 -26.59
N PHE A 573 -12.36 -23.61 -27.24
CA PHE A 573 -13.49 -23.27 -28.11
C PHE A 573 -13.42 -23.99 -29.47
N ASP A 574 -13.99 -25.20 -29.58
CA ASP A 574 -14.24 -25.84 -30.89
C ASP A 574 -15.60 -25.43 -31.49
N PRO A 575 -15.63 -24.71 -32.64
CA PRO A 575 -16.89 -24.37 -33.32
C PRO A 575 -17.68 -25.59 -33.81
N LYS A 576 -17.02 -26.72 -34.11
CA LYS A 576 -17.71 -27.92 -34.63
C LYS A 576 -18.57 -28.58 -33.55
N SER A 577 -18.06 -28.67 -32.33
CA SER A 577 -18.79 -29.16 -31.16
C SER A 577 -20.10 -28.39 -30.94
N GLN A 578 -20.05 -27.05 -30.97
CA GLN A 578 -21.24 -26.21 -30.79
C GLN A 578 -22.23 -26.34 -31.94
N ILE A 579 -21.76 -26.41 -33.19
CA ILE A 579 -22.64 -26.66 -34.35
C ILE A 579 -23.31 -28.04 -34.23
N LEU A 580 -22.57 -29.08 -33.84
CA LEU A 580 -23.12 -30.43 -33.67
C LEU A 580 -24.16 -30.49 -32.53
N GLN A 581 -23.91 -29.76 -31.44
CA GLN A 581 -24.82 -29.64 -30.31
C GLN A 581 -26.09 -28.86 -30.70
N GLN A 582 -25.97 -27.70 -31.35
CA GLN A 582 -27.12 -26.94 -31.87
C GLN A 582 -27.94 -27.75 -32.89
N VAL A 583 -27.31 -28.60 -33.69
CA VAL A 583 -28.00 -29.51 -34.62
C VAL A 583 -28.72 -30.67 -33.90
N LYS A 584 -28.20 -31.16 -32.76
CA LYS A 584 -28.94 -32.10 -31.88
C LYS A 584 -30.14 -31.40 -31.24
N ASP A 585 -29.92 -30.25 -30.60
CA ASP A 585 -30.95 -29.48 -29.91
C ASP A 585 -32.09 -29.08 -30.88
N ALA A 586 -31.75 -28.70 -32.11
CA ALA A 586 -32.70 -28.41 -33.18
C ALA A 586 -33.43 -29.65 -33.73
N LYS A 587 -32.85 -30.85 -33.64
CA LYS A 587 -33.55 -32.12 -33.94
C LYS A 587 -34.54 -32.46 -32.83
N GLU A 588 -34.13 -32.45 -31.56
CA GLU A 588 -35.04 -32.71 -30.43
C GLU A 588 -36.18 -31.69 -30.38
N ALA A 589 -35.91 -30.41 -30.65
CA ALA A 589 -36.94 -29.37 -30.72
C ALA A 589 -37.91 -29.55 -31.90
N LYS A 590 -37.51 -30.28 -32.96
CA LYS A 590 -38.41 -30.66 -34.07
C LYS A 590 -39.22 -31.92 -33.74
N GLU A 591 -38.64 -32.92 -33.08
CA GLU A 591 -39.37 -34.11 -32.63
C GLU A 591 -40.43 -33.77 -31.59
N ARG A 592 -40.07 -32.97 -30.57
CA ARG A 592 -41.02 -32.44 -29.57
C ARG A 592 -42.14 -31.57 -30.17
N LYS A 593 -41.97 -31.08 -31.41
CA LYS A 593 -43.01 -30.37 -32.18
C LYS A 593 -43.80 -31.27 -33.15
N ARG A 594 -43.29 -32.46 -33.52
CA ARG A 594 -44.00 -33.44 -34.37
C ARG A 594 -44.98 -34.33 -33.62
N VAL A 595 -44.84 -34.49 -32.31
CA VAL A 595 -45.75 -35.29 -31.46
C VAL A 595 -47.11 -34.57 -31.19
N LYS A 596 -47.38 -33.45 -31.88
CA LYS A 596 -48.71 -32.82 -31.94
C LYS A 596 -49.02 -32.43 -33.39
N ILE A 597 -50.24 -32.73 -33.82
CA ILE A 597 -50.79 -32.59 -35.19
C ILE A 597 -50.49 -33.80 -36.10
N GLU A 598 -51.37 -34.77 -36.02
CA GLU A 598 -51.89 -35.55 -37.16
C GLU A 598 -53.19 -34.86 -37.67
N PRO A 599 -53.75 -35.13 -38.88
CA PRO A 599 -53.75 -36.46 -39.53
C PRO A 599 -53.70 -36.54 -41.09
N LYS A 600 -53.77 -37.81 -41.57
CA LYS A 600 -54.38 -38.32 -42.82
C LYS A 600 -53.66 -38.31 -44.19
N GLU A 601 -53.92 -39.40 -44.93
CA GLU A 601 -53.74 -39.71 -46.37
C GLU A 601 -52.30 -39.55 -46.96
N GLU A 602 -51.63 -40.61 -47.45
CA GLU A 602 -51.78 -41.33 -48.76
C GLU A 602 -51.17 -40.52 -49.96
N VAL A 603 -50.39 -41.06 -50.91
CA VAL A 603 -49.85 -42.43 -51.16
C VAL A 603 -48.64 -42.37 -52.15
N GLU A 604 -47.95 -43.50 -52.45
CA GLU A 604 -46.96 -43.74 -53.55
C GLU A 604 -45.59 -42.98 -53.47
N GLU A 605 -44.42 -43.65 -53.45
CA GLU A 605 -43.63 -44.35 -54.52
C GLU A 605 -42.64 -43.43 -55.28
N ALA A 606 -41.41 -43.83 -55.69
CA ALA A 606 -40.62 -45.07 -55.51
C ALA A 606 -39.10 -44.78 -55.70
N GLU A 607 -38.23 -45.75 -55.34
CA GLU A 607 -36.88 -46.07 -55.92
C GLU A 607 -35.79 -44.95 -56.04
N GLU A 608 -34.47 -45.15 -56.08
CA GLU A 608 -33.51 -46.28 -56.02
C GLU A 608 -32.16 -45.67 -55.47
N ASN A 609 -31.00 -46.30 -55.18
CA ASN A 609 -30.44 -47.67 -55.18
C ASN A 609 -29.16 -47.68 -54.27
N LEU A 610 -28.39 -48.77 -54.31
CA LEU A 610 -26.95 -48.95 -54.05
C LEU A 610 -26.42 -48.99 -52.60
N ASN A 611 -26.05 -50.22 -52.22
CA ASN A 611 -25.14 -50.57 -51.13
C ASN A 611 -23.70 -50.01 -51.38
N ASP A 612 -22.77 -50.03 -50.43
CA ASP A 612 -21.98 -51.26 -50.18
C ASP A 612 -21.44 -51.45 -48.73
N SER A 613 -20.95 -52.66 -48.54
CA SER A 613 -20.45 -53.44 -47.40
C SER A 613 -19.55 -52.81 -46.31
N ALA A 614 -19.56 -53.49 -45.15
CA ALA A 614 -18.57 -53.39 -44.09
C ALA A 614 -18.24 -54.79 -43.50
N LYS A 615 -16.93 -55.05 -43.26
CA LYS A 615 -16.25 -56.19 -42.58
C LYS A 615 -14.74 -55.99 -42.79
N SER A 616 -13.78 -56.42 -41.97
CA SER A 616 -13.69 -56.98 -40.60
C SER A 616 -12.20 -56.79 -40.14
N GLU A 617 -11.54 -57.37 -39.13
CA GLU A 617 -11.70 -58.53 -38.22
C GLU A 617 -11.23 -58.15 -36.78
N GLU A 618 -10.46 -59.00 -36.07
CA GLU A 618 -10.14 -58.85 -34.64
C GLU A 618 -8.66 -59.07 -34.26
N SER A 619 -8.24 -58.41 -33.18
CA SER A 619 -7.27 -58.88 -32.16
C SER A 619 -5.78 -59.13 -32.54
N THR A 620 -4.88 -58.64 -31.67
CA THR A 620 -4.05 -59.48 -30.78
C THR A 620 -3.21 -58.61 -29.84
N THR A 621 -2.77 -59.18 -28.69
CA THR A 621 -1.83 -58.52 -27.76
C THR A 621 -0.49 -59.26 -27.72
N PRO A 622 0.58 -58.58 -27.30
CA PRO A 622 1.51 -59.20 -26.38
C PRO A 622 1.70 -58.39 -25.09
N LYS A 623 2.10 -59.09 -24.03
CA LYS A 623 2.30 -58.54 -22.67
C LYS A 623 3.62 -57.78 -22.56
N THR A 624 3.65 -56.72 -21.76
CA THR A 624 4.87 -56.23 -21.10
C THR A 624 4.88 -56.68 -19.64
N PHE A 625 5.94 -57.38 -19.24
CA PHE A 625 6.28 -57.66 -17.84
C PHE A 625 7.16 -56.51 -17.34
N ILE A 626 6.84 -55.90 -16.21
CA ILE A 626 7.77 -55.03 -15.48
C ILE A 626 7.77 -55.48 -14.02
N ASP A 627 8.91 -56.01 -13.59
CA ASP A 627 9.12 -56.58 -12.27
C ASP A 627 9.85 -55.57 -11.37
N ASN A 628 9.07 -54.75 -10.65
CA ASN A 628 9.58 -53.86 -9.62
C ASN A 628 8.52 -53.65 -8.51
N PRO A 629 8.68 -54.25 -7.32
CA PRO A 629 7.68 -54.20 -6.26
C PRO A 629 7.53 -52.83 -5.57
N TYR A 630 8.37 -51.83 -5.92
CA TYR A 630 8.34 -50.50 -5.30
C TYR A 630 7.61 -49.41 -6.13
N LEU A 631 7.02 -49.77 -7.27
CA LEU A 631 6.26 -48.83 -8.12
C LEU A 631 4.73 -49.10 -8.17
N ALA A 632 4.22 -49.97 -7.30
CA ALA A 632 2.78 -50.20 -7.16
C ALA A 632 2.13 -49.08 -6.31
N ALA A 633 1.17 -48.36 -6.87
CA ALA A 633 0.42 -47.33 -6.15
C ALA A 633 -0.45 -47.94 -5.03
N THR A 634 -0.30 -47.45 -3.81
CA THR A 634 -1.06 -47.91 -2.64
C THR A 634 -2.54 -47.54 -2.75
N LYS A 635 -3.43 -48.54 -2.82
CA LYS A 635 -4.88 -48.32 -2.73
C LYS A 635 -5.27 -47.94 -1.30
N LEU A 636 -5.96 -46.81 -1.15
CA LEU A 636 -6.73 -46.49 0.05
C LEU A 636 -7.97 -47.41 0.12
N PRO A 637 -8.38 -47.87 1.32
CA PRO A 637 -9.59 -48.67 1.47
C PRO A 637 -10.85 -47.84 1.26
N SER A 638 -11.82 -48.38 0.51
CA SER A 638 -13.14 -47.78 0.34
C SER A 638 -13.97 -47.90 1.62
N LYS A 639 -14.70 -46.83 1.98
CA LYS A 639 -15.71 -46.88 3.04
C LYS A 639 -17.01 -47.46 2.50
N GLU A 640 -17.25 -48.73 2.75
CA GLU A 640 -18.59 -49.34 2.72
C GLU A 640 -18.82 -50.14 4.01
N ASN A 641 -20.10 -50.35 4.35
CA ASN A 641 -20.60 -51.20 5.43
C ASN A 641 -20.17 -50.82 6.86
N ALA A 642 -20.87 -49.82 7.41
CA ALA A 642 -21.06 -49.68 8.84
C ALA A 642 -22.37 -50.38 9.27
N GLU A 643 -22.35 -51.70 9.44
CA GLU A 643 -23.41 -52.47 10.09
C GLU A 643 -22.89 -53.87 10.51
N GLY A 644 -23.19 -54.31 11.74
CA GLY A 644 -22.89 -55.67 12.23
C GLY A 644 -21.93 -55.77 13.42
N SER A 645 -22.52 -55.94 14.61
CA SER A 645 -21.94 -56.43 15.90
C SER A 645 -20.60 -55.85 16.38
#